data_AF-A0A7X7KPV7-F1
#
_entry.id   AF-A0A7X7KPV7-F1
#
_cell.length_a   1.000
_cell.length_b   1.000
_cell.length_c   1.000
_cell.angle_alpha   90.00
_cell.angle_beta   90.00
_cell.angle_gamma   90.00
#
_symmetry.space_group_name_H-M   'P 1'
#
loop_
_entity.id
_entity.type
_entity.pdbx_description
1 polymer ?
#
loop_
_entity_poly.entity_id
_entity_poly.type
_entity_poly.pdbx_seq_one_letter_code
_entity_poly.pdbx_strand_id
1 'polypeptide(L)'
;MRCQTDPLTRLIHIVYRVPAGAPDRLVVRCAWSPRGEGRWQPARVEPLISETADALMPADDAAGWLRGELVEWRAAGLERTLVMNPYPEALAGGVVDIDVRIALQGDGDEALACLDAAVWSDQRDVVYLDDWSTVLQPEAVAPEARPGCWRLESASTPGAAAVVAGGRRLASDGGTALPQLTMPMALRGPHALFVCASGGVRLRLSGDLRSDRLASLRAGHEELWRWARLDGQHLVVRQSYAYTGPAASAIEYVKAVPLDDALVARLEGAVGTPDRFVAAYWEPYSYAFADDVQDMSWHLQYLDAYREADVSLVDTQLGRFGMKMVFESRVADQLLYQTQGDPIGAVAHPRTTNVGRMQQYTNTLQATLTFSRMLGLNAHANVGATNCYPGSPLQGEISKQHPEWRRGGALRYEVPEVRQFILDVYREILEGGATGLSIDFCRYPEGVDTAATATGFLRELRALADDYGQRLGRRIAILVRFPLADERLGERFDYAAWARESLVDYLCPSSIQGRFHYADMAPYAKAVAGTACVLLPQLDALAWGLPRPGPFLWRVRQLYDQGFPGVYIYQGDAMVLGRPMLRRCLRTMRSTAGVRRFWEEDERLRPQRSKGIYLSRPSRLEGYHVWERLHLWPEGVPLGEMEVDLDGERIARFDGPPYLIGSQDHSGDTALPPGEHALRVRVGDGDGWLERAFTITVAPR
;
A
#
# COMPACT_ATOMS: atom_id res chain seq x y z
N MET A 1 21.73 21.01 22.03
CA MET A 1 20.40 20.66 21.49
C MET A 1 19.99 21.76 20.53
N ARG A 2 19.42 21.42 19.37
CA ARG A 2 18.90 22.37 18.36
C ARG A 2 17.46 22.01 18.08
N CYS A 3 16.56 22.98 18.09
CA CYS A 3 15.17 22.79 17.69
C CYS A 3 14.93 23.50 16.37
N GLN A 4 14.24 22.84 15.44
CA GLN A 4 13.92 23.40 14.13
C GLN A 4 12.48 23.03 13.77
N THR A 5 11.72 24.00 13.23
CA THR A 5 10.41 23.69 12.65
C THR A 5 10.59 23.14 11.25
N ASP A 6 10.03 21.98 10.96
CA ASP A 6 10.04 21.42 9.60
C ASP A 6 9.10 22.23 8.68
N PRO A 7 9.56 22.66 7.49
CA PRO A 7 8.79 23.54 6.63
C PRO A 7 7.54 22.88 6.02
N LEU A 8 7.48 21.54 5.94
CA LEU A 8 6.37 20.81 5.33
C LEU A 8 5.29 20.44 6.35
N THR A 9 5.70 19.92 7.50
CA THR A 9 4.83 19.38 8.55
C THR A 9 4.55 20.38 9.66
N ARG A 10 5.38 21.42 9.82
CA ARG A 10 5.40 22.35 10.97
C ARG A 10 5.60 21.67 12.33
N LEU A 11 6.03 20.41 12.33
CA LEU A 11 6.45 19.70 13.54
C LEU A 11 7.83 20.21 13.99
N ILE A 12 8.12 20.10 15.29
CA ILE A 12 9.38 20.57 15.86
C ILE A 12 10.36 19.41 15.91
N HIS A 13 11.41 19.49 15.09
CA HIS A 13 12.54 18.56 15.10
C HIS A 13 13.53 18.98 16.18
N ILE A 14 13.66 18.15 17.21
CA ILE A 14 14.55 18.35 18.36
C ILE A 14 15.79 17.47 18.13
N VAL A 15 16.88 18.10 17.73
CA VAL A 15 18.17 17.46 17.48
C VAL A 15 19.03 17.56 18.74
N TYR A 16 19.43 16.41 19.27
CA TYR A 16 20.20 16.33 20.51
C TYR A 16 21.36 15.35 20.37
N ARG A 17 22.40 15.57 21.18
CA ARG A 17 23.59 14.73 21.18
C ARG A 17 23.58 13.84 22.41
N VAL A 18 23.78 12.54 22.20
CA VAL A 18 23.91 11.57 23.28
C VAL A 18 25.36 11.61 23.80
N PRO A 19 25.59 11.61 25.13
CA PRO A 19 26.93 11.57 25.71
C PRO A 19 27.77 10.41 25.17
N ALA A 20 29.07 10.63 24.95
CA ALA A 20 29.97 9.61 24.40
C ALA A 20 30.17 8.39 25.32
N GLY A 21 29.94 8.54 26.62
CA GLY A 21 29.98 7.46 27.61
C GLY A 21 28.61 6.88 27.96
N ALA A 22 27.56 7.17 27.18
CA ALA A 22 26.24 6.62 27.45
C ALA A 22 26.22 5.08 27.27
N PRO A 23 25.42 4.35 28.06
CA PRO A 23 25.24 2.91 27.90
C PRO A 23 24.58 2.54 26.57
N ASP A 24 24.59 1.25 26.25
CA ASP A 24 23.98 0.69 25.04
C ASP A 24 22.46 0.89 24.99
N ARG A 25 21.81 1.07 26.13
CA ARG A 25 20.38 1.37 26.23
C ARG A 25 20.20 2.60 27.10
N LEU A 26 19.47 3.60 26.62
CA LEU A 26 19.11 4.77 27.42
C LEU A 26 17.67 5.19 27.17
N VAL A 27 17.02 5.70 28.21
CA VAL A 27 15.67 6.26 28.15
C VAL A 27 15.80 7.76 27.88
N VAL A 28 15.04 8.22 26.89
CA VAL A 28 14.91 9.63 26.53
C VAL A 28 13.54 10.10 26.99
N ARG A 29 13.52 11.08 27.88
CA ARG A 29 12.30 11.75 28.33
C ARG A 29 12.26 13.17 27.81
N CYS A 30 11.26 13.47 26.99
CA CYS A 30 10.98 14.79 26.46
C CYS A 30 9.81 15.43 27.19
N ALA A 31 10.04 16.63 27.72
CA ALA A 31 9.02 17.45 28.36
C ALA A 31 9.06 18.86 27.78
N TRP A 32 7.96 19.60 27.94
CA TRP A 32 7.88 21.00 27.58
C TRP A 32 7.22 21.81 28.70
N SER A 33 7.46 23.12 28.69
CA SER A 33 6.81 24.10 29.55
C SER A 33 6.53 25.37 28.77
N PRO A 34 5.44 26.11 29.05
CA PRO A 34 5.31 27.47 28.54
C PRO A 34 6.57 28.28 28.91
N ARG A 35 7.02 29.15 28.00
CA ARG A 35 8.26 29.92 28.14
C ARG A 35 8.39 30.53 29.55
N GLY A 36 9.44 30.13 30.27
CA GLY A 36 9.80 30.69 31.57
C GLY A 36 8.87 30.31 32.74
N GLU A 37 7.84 29.48 32.54
CA GLU A 37 6.91 29.09 33.61
C GLU A 37 7.41 27.93 34.48
N GLY A 38 8.29 27.08 33.96
CA GLY A 38 8.84 25.92 34.69
C GLY A 38 7.81 24.83 35.05
N ARG A 39 6.62 24.90 34.47
CA ARG A 39 5.55 23.88 34.55
C ARG A 39 5.77 22.82 33.49
N TRP A 40 6.58 21.82 33.81
CA TRP A 40 6.96 20.75 32.88
C TRP A 40 5.85 19.72 32.71
N GLN A 41 5.55 19.41 31.45
CA GLN A 41 4.58 18.41 31.03
C GLN A 41 5.21 17.48 29.98
N PRO A 42 4.81 16.20 29.92
CA PRO A 42 5.27 15.31 28.86
C PRO A 42 5.00 15.89 27.46
N ALA A 43 5.99 15.82 26.57
CA ALA A 43 5.82 16.20 25.17
C ALA A 43 5.39 15.00 24.33
N ARG A 44 4.46 15.19 23.39
CA ARG A 44 4.14 14.15 22.41
C ARG A 44 5.22 14.13 21.33
N VAL A 45 6.07 13.10 21.35
CA VAL A 45 7.24 13.00 20.47
C VAL A 45 7.36 11.62 19.87
N GLU A 46 7.84 11.56 18.64
CA GLU A 46 8.22 10.33 17.95
C GLU A 46 9.71 10.37 17.60
N PRO A 47 10.42 9.23 17.55
CA PRO A 47 11.76 9.19 16.97
C PRO A 47 11.68 9.48 15.47
N LEU A 48 12.70 10.14 14.92
CA LEU A 48 12.84 10.22 13.47
C LEU A 48 13.14 8.82 12.92
N ILE A 49 12.22 8.27 12.12
CA ILE A 49 12.33 6.95 11.47
C ILE A 49 11.92 7.02 10.00
N SER A 50 12.32 6.03 9.19
CA SER A 50 11.85 5.92 7.80
C SER A 50 10.36 5.56 7.70
N GLU A 51 9.73 5.86 6.56
CA GLU A 51 8.38 5.36 6.23
C GLU A 51 8.30 3.82 6.25
N THR A 52 9.42 3.13 5.96
CA THR A 52 9.48 1.66 6.02
C THR A 52 9.38 1.17 7.46
N ALA A 53 10.18 1.75 8.36
CA ALA A 53 10.11 1.43 9.78
C ALA A 53 8.74 1.77 10.37
N ASP A 54 8.19 2.94 10.01
CA ASP A 54 6.87 3.38 10.45
C ASP A 54 5.75 2.39 10.03
N ALA A 55 5.83 1.85 8.81
CA ALA A 55 4.88 0.84 8.33
C ALA A 55 5.04 -0.55 9.00
N LEU A 56 6.26 -0.92 9.40
CA LEU A 56 6.56 -2.24 9.98
C LEU A 56 6.42 -2.27 11.51
N MET A 57 6.58 -1.13 12.18
CA MET A 57 6.60 -1.02 13.63
C MET A 57 5.30 -1.54 14.28
N PRO A 58 5.37 -2.41 15.30
CA PRO A 58 4.23 -2.79 16.13
C PRO A 58 3.60 -1.58 16.84
N ALA A 59 2.27 -1.57 17.02
CA ALA A 59 1.59 -0.45 17.68
C ALA A 59 2.05 -0.24 19.13
N ASP A 60 2.38 -1.33 19.85
CA ASP A 60 2.78 -1.29 21.26
C ASP A 60 4.15 -0.61 21.49
N ASP A 61 5.03 -0.65 20.48
CA ASP A 61 6.36 -0.02 20.54
C ASP A 61 6.26 1.53 20.66
N ALA A 62 5.13 2.12 20.25
CA ALA A 62 4.90 3.56 20.28
C ALA A 62 4.19 4.05 21.56
N ALA A 63 3.85 3.16 22.49
CA ALA A 63 3.03 3.53 23.65
C ALA A 63 3.64 4.62 24.56
N GLY A 64 4.96 4.74 24.59
CA GLY A 64 5.69 5.77 25.36
C GLY A 64 5.69 7.16 24.72
N TRP A 65 5.49 7.25 23.41
CA TRP A 65 5.69 8.47 22.61
C TRP A 65 4.70 9.59 22.97
N LEU A 66 3.46 9.20 23.28
CA LEU A 66 2.44 10.12 23.81
C LEU A 66 2.79 10.67 25.20
N ARG A 67 3.66 10.00 25.95
CA ARG A 67 4.16 10.40 27.27
C ARG A 67 5.58 10.97 27.21
N GLY A 68 6.08 11.29 26.02
CA GLY A 68 7.42 11.85 25.87
C GLY A 68 8.54 10.87 26.15
N GLU A 69 8.29 9.57 26.16
CA GLU A 69 9.28 8.55 26.51
C GLU A 69 9.59 7.65 25.32
N LEU A 70 10.88 7.49 25.02
CA LEU A 70 11.38 6.50 24.06
C LEU A 70 12.74 5.97 24.48
N VAL A 71 13.21 4.93 23.79
CA VAL A 71 14.49 4.28 24.06
C VAL A 71 15.41 4.50 22.87
N GLU A 72 16.64 4.93 23.15
CA GLU A 72 17.73 4.94 22.18
C GLU A 72 18.66 3.77 22.46
N TRP A 73 19.07 3.11 21.38
CA TRP A 73 19.97 1.96 21.42
C TRP A 73 21.31 2.33 20.79
N ARG A 74 22.40 1.98 21.46
CA ARG A 74 23.80 2.16 21.04
C ARG A 74 24.03 3.53 20.40
N ALA A 75 23.53 4.56 21.09
CA ALA A 75 23.50 5.92 20.57
C ALA A 75 24.64 6.80 21.09
N ALA A 76 25.55 6.24 21.90
CA ALA A 76 26.65 6.97 22.52
C ALA A 76 27.44 7.82 21.51
N GLY A 77 27.56 9.11 21.78
CA GLY A 77 28.29 10.06 20.94
C GLY A 77 27.56 10.51 19.66
N LEU A 78 26.41 9.91 19.33
CA LEU A 78 25.65 10.17 18.12
C LEU A 78 24.67 11.35 18.30
N GLU A 79 24.27 11.92 17.17
CA GLU A 79 23.20 12.90 17.09
C GLU A 79 21.87 12.20 16.74
N ARG A 80 20.81 12.56 17.45
CA ARG A 80 19.48 11.97 17.32
C ARG A 80 18.43 13.04 17.17
N THR A 81 17.31 12.67 16.56
CA THR A 81 16.20 13.60 16.30
C THR A 81 14.91 13.04 16.86
N LEU A 82 14.25 13.84 17.70
CA LEU A 82 12.84 13.65 18.04
C LEU A 82 11.97 14.57 17.19
N VAL A 83 10.79 14.10 16.83
CA VAL A 83 9.77 14.87 16.11
C VAL A 83 8.62 15.11 17.09
N MET A 84 8.50 16.36 17.54
CA MET A 84 7.43 16.77 18.45
C MET A 84 6.25 17.32 17.66
N ASN A 85 5.05 16.80 17.95
CA ASN A 85 3.80 17.40 17.49
C ASN A 85 3.28 18.35 18.58
N PRO A 86 3.34 19.68 18.38
CA PRO A 86 2.93 20.65 19.39
C PRO A 86 1.41 20.81 19.53
N TYR A 87 0.60 20.25 18.64
CA TYR A 87 -0.83 20.53 18.58
C TYR A 87 -1.72 19.58 19.42
N PRO A 88 -2.68 20.06 20.21
CA PRO A 88 -2.96 21.47 20.48
C PRO A 88 -2.20 21.99 21.72
N GLU A 89 -1.61 21.11 22.52
CA GLU A 89 -1.25 21.40 23.90
C GLU A 89 -0.17 22.49 24.04
N ALA A 90 0.79 22.50 23.13
CA ALA A 90 1.91 23.45 23.09
C ALA A 90 1.74 24.56 22.04
N LEU A 91 0.61 24.61 21.33
CA LEU A 91 0.30 25.60 20.30
C LEU A 91 -0.78 26.57 20.79
N ALA A 92 -0.35 27.62 21.51
CA ALA A 92 -1.27 28.64 22.03
C ALA A 92 -1.41 29.81 21.05
N GLY A 93 -2.64 30.11 20.61
CA GLY A 93 -2.89 31.24 19.70
C GLY A 93 -2.16 31.14 18.35
N GLY A 94 -1.86 29.91 17.89
CA GLY A 94 -1.09 29.66 16.68
C GLY A 94 0.42 29.85 16.83
N VAL A 95 0.94 30.00 18.05
CA VAL A 95 2.38 30.15 18.31
C VAL A 95 2.85 29.06 19.26
N VAL A 96 3.98 28.45 18.94
CA VAL A 96 4.73 27.59 19.86
C VAL A 96 5.78 28.47 20.53
N ASP A 97 5.60 28.83 21.80
CA ASP A 97 6.58 29.56 22.61
C ASP A 97 6.81 28.83 23.93
N ILE A 98 7.74 27.88 23.90
CA ILE A 98 7.94 26.90 24.96
C ILE A 98 9.43 26.71 25.25
N ASP A 99 9.72 26.24 26.46
CA ASP A 99 10.98 25.59 26.79
C ASP A 99 10.80 24.08 26.65
N VAL A 100 11.72 23.42 25.95
CA VAL A 100 11.75 21.95 25.80
C VAL A 100 12.93 21.40 26.58
N ARG A 101 12.71 20.27 27.25
CA ARG A 101 13.71 19.53 28.02
C ARG A 101 13.83 18.11 27.51
N ILE A 102 15.06 17.67 27.27
CA ILE A 102 15.44 16.28 27.03
C ILE A 102 16.26 15.80 28.23
N ALA A 103 15.70 14.86 28.99
CA ALA A 103 16.43 14.13 30.02
C ALA A 103 16.86 12.77 29.46
N LEU A 104 18.16 12.49 29.53
CA LEU A 104 18.76 11.22 29.14
C LEU A 104 19.09 10.43 30.39
N GLN A 105 18.57 9.21 30.47
CA GLN A 105 18.73 8.34 31.64
C GLN A 105 19.30 6.99 31.24
N GLY A 106 20.31 6.52 31.97
CA GLY A 106 20.89 5.20 31.84
C GLY A 106 20.06 4.13 32.54
N ASP A 107 20.64 2.95 32.71
CA ASP A 107 20.00 1.88 33.47
C ASP A 107 19.87 2.26 34.96
N GLY A 108 18.75 1.88 35.58
CA GLY A 108 18.46 2.22 36.98
C GLY A 108 18.15 3.71 37.23
N ASP A 109 17.65 4.42 36.22
CA ASP A 109 17.29 5.86 36.27
C ASP A 109 18.49 6.81 36.51
N GLU A 110 19.73 6.36 36.29
CA GLU A 110 20.93 7.21 36.37
C GLU A 110 20.82 8.40 35.41
N ALA A 111 20.92 9.63 35.91
CA ALA A 111 20.85 10.82 35.08
C ALA A 111 22.17 11.04 34.31
N LEU A 112 22.13 10.91 32.98
CA LEU A 112 23.29 11.07 32.11
C LEU A 112 23.47 12.51 31.62
N ALA A 113 22.36 13.14 31.22
CA ALA A 113 22.33 14.53 30.78
C ALA A 113 20.91 15.09 30.87
N CYS A 114 20.82 16.41 31.04
CA CYS A 114 19.58 17.16 30.93
C CYS A 114 19.85 18.36 30.02
N LEU A 115 19.09 18.47 28.93
CA LEU A 115 19.29 19.47 27.89
C LEU A 115 18.02 20.30 27.78
N ASP A 116 18.15 21.61 27.91
CA ASP A 116 17.04 22.55 27.74
C ASP A 116 17.27 23.40 26.48
N ALA A 117 16.19 23.74 25.77
CA ALA A 117 16.25 24.71 24.69
C ALA A 117 14.94 25.48 24.59
N ALA A 118 15.10 26.75 24.22
CA ALA A 118 14.00 27.59 23.82
C ALA A 118 13.50 27.20 22.43
N VAL A 119 12.19 27.01 22.28
CA VAL A 119 11.52 26.82 20.99
C VAL A 119 10.58 27.98 20.76
N TRP A 120 10.73 28.62 19.61
CA TRP A 120 9.77 29.59 19.09
C TRP A 120 9.42 29.21 17.65
N SER A 121 8.12 29.14 17.35
CA SER A 121 7.60 28.85 16.01
C SER A 121 6.28 29.60 15.81
N ASP A 122 6.24 30.52 14.85
CA ASP A 122 4.99 31.13 14.41
C ASP A 122 4.30 30.20 13.42
N GLN A 123 3.13 29.69 13.81
CA GLN A 123 2.30 28.78 13.02
C GLN A 123 0.88 29.31 12.85
N ARG A 124 0.70 30.64 12.97
CA ARG A 124 -0.61 31.29 12.77
C ARG A 124 -1.14 31.15 11.33
N ASP A 125 -0.26 30.78 10.41
CA ASP A 125 -0.56 30.45 9.02
C ASP A 125 -1.07 29.00 8.84
N VAL A 126 -0.88 28.13 9.83
CA VAL A 126 -1.37 26.74 9.83
C VAL A 126 -2.82 26.69 10.29
N VAL A 127 -3.65 25.96 9.55
CA VAL A 127 -5.07 25.83 9.85
C VAL A 127 -5.40 24.40 10.27
N TYR A 128 -5.96 24.23 11.46
CA TYR A 128 -6.50 22.97 11.94
C TYR A 128 -8.01 22.99 11.75
N LEU A 129 -8.51 21.96 11.07
CA LEU A 129 -9.92 21.77 10.80
C LEU A 129 -10.44 20.69 11.74
N ASP A 130 -10.90 21.13 12.91
CA ASP A 130 -11.34 20.26 14.02
C ASP A 130 -12.61 20.76 14.73
N ASP A 131 -13.09 21.97 14.41
CA ASP A 131 -14.42 22.43 14.82
C ASP A 131 -15.48 21.98 13.80
N TRP A 132 -15.88 20.72 13.96
CA TRP A 132 -16.91 20.07 13.14
C TRP A 132 -18.32 20.67 13.27
N SER A 133 -18.54 21.63 14.18
CA SER A 133 -19.81 22.37 14.25
C SER A 133 -19.97 23.39 13.11
N THR A 134 -18.88 23.70 12.40
CA THR A 134 -18.84 24.67 11.29
C THR A 134 -19.17 24.07 9.92
N VAL A 135 -19.52 22.78 9.87
CA VAL A 135 -19.96 22.14 8.64
C VAL A 135 -21.26 22.75 8.13
N LEU A 136 -21.47 22.69 6.81
CA LEU A 136 -22.67 23.23 6.16
C LEU A 136 -23.95 22.43 6.49
N GLN A 137 -23.83 21.24 7.05
CA GLN A 137 -24.94 20.36 7.47
C GLN A 137 -24.98 20.25 9.01
N PRO A 138 -25.24 21.34 9.76
CA PRO A 138 -25.18 21.31 11.23
C PRO A 138 -26.16 20.31 11.83
N GLU A 139 -27.30 20.04 11.18
CA GLU A 139 -28.29 19.05 11.62
C GLU A 139 -27.82 17.60 11.51
N ALA A 140 -26.77 17.34 10.73
CA ALA A 140 -26.16 16.03 10.56
C ALA A 140 -25.10 15.70 11.62
N VAL A 141 -24.83 16.64 12.53
CA VAL A 141 -23.84 16.52 13.60
C VAL A 141 -24.54 16.69 14.94
N ALA A 142 -24.33 15.76 15.87
CA ALA A 142 -24.96 15.77 17.18
C ALA A 142 -23.91 15.57 18.30
N PRO A 143 -24.07 16.25 19.45
CA PRO A 143 -23.20 16.04 20.62
C PRO A 143 -23.42 14.68 21.29
N GLU A 144 -24.58 14.06 21.05
CA GLU A 144 -24.95 12.75 21.57
C GLU A 144 -25.27 11.80 20.42
N ALA A 145 -25.32 10.49 20.70
CA ALA A 145 -25.65 9.48 19.70
C ALA A 145 -27.09 9.68 19.18
N ARG A 146 -27.24 10.14 17.94
CA ARG A 146 -28.53 10.29 17.25
C ARG A 146 -28.51 9.49 15.95
N PRO A 147 -29.53 8.65 15.67
CA PRO A 147 -29.61 7.92 14.40
C PRO A 147 -29.47 8.86 13.19
N GLY A 148 -28.67 8.44 12.21
CA GLY A 148 -28.43 9.20 10.97
C GLY A 148 -27.56 10.45 11.14
N CYS A 149 -26.91 10.64 12.29
CA CYS A 149 -26.01 11.77 12.54
C CYS A 149 -24.60 11.29 12.92
N TRP A 150 -23.62 12.12 12.58
CA TRP A 150 -22.28 12.02 13.13
C TRP A 150 -22.29 12.47 14.60
N ARG A 151 -21.49 11.79 15.43
CA ARG A 151 -21.33 12.11 16.86
C ARG A 151 -20.09 12.98 17.06
N LEU A 152 -20.23 14.04 17.85
CA LEU A 152 -19.10 14.78 18.38
C LEU A 152 -18.68 14.20 19.73
N GLU A 153 -17.44 13.74 19.80
CA GLU A 153 -16.84 13.21 21.00
C GLU A 153 -15.81 14.19 21.56
N SER A 154 -15.71 14.20 22.88
CA SER A 154 -14.74 14.98 23.65
C SER A 154 -14.04 14.05 24.64
N ALA A 155 -12.94 14.50 25.24
CA ALA A 155 -12.28 13.74 26.31
C ALA A 155 -13.20 13.43 27.51
N SER A 156 -14.27 14.21 27.70
CA SER A 156 -15.29 13.98 28.74
C SER A 156 -16.41 13.02 28.32
N THR A 157 -16.44 12.55 27.07
CA THR A 157 -17.49 11.65 26.58
C THR A 157 -17.27 10.23 27.16
N PRO A 158 -18.22 9.66 27.92
CA PRO A 158 -18.07 8.32 28.51
C PRO A 158 -17.88 7.25 27.43
N GLY A 159 -16.83 6.43 27.57
CA GLY A 159 -16.54 5.33 26.65
C GLY A 159 -15.90 5.74 25.31
N ALA A 160 -15.54 7.02 25.12
CA ALA A 160 -14.82 7.45 23.94
C ALA A 160 -13.41 6.81 23.87
N ALA A 161 -12.96 6.48 22.66
CA ALA A 161 -11.57 6.11 22.42
C ALA A 161 -10.67 7.31 22.76
N ALA A 162 -9.37 7.08 22.98
CA ALA A 162 -8.41 8.15 23.33
C ALA A 162 -8.48 9.31 22.33
N VAL A 163 -9.15 10.40 22.72
CA VAL A 163 -9.25 11.64 21.95
C VAL A 163 -7.96 12.43 22.18
N VAL A 164 -7.40 13.03 21.13
CA VAL A 164 -6.29 13.98 21.28
C VAL A 164 -6.72 15.08 22.27
N ALA A 165 -5.91 15.33 23.31
CA ALA A 165 -6.29 16.19 24.41
C ALA A 165 -6.74 17.57 23.90
N GLY A 166 -7.93 18.03 24.30
CA GLY A 166 -8.49 19.32 23.87
C GLY A 166 -9.23 19.32 22.51
N GLY A 167 -9.15 18.25 21.72
CA GLY A 167 -9.84 18.15 20.42
C GLY A 167 -11.30 17.67 20.50
N ARG A 168 -12.10 18.00 19.48
CA ARG A 168 -13.41 17.38 19.21
C ARG A 168 -13.25 16.34 18.12
N ARG A 169 -13.53 15.07 18.44
CA ARG A 169 -13.49 13.97 17.47
C ARG A 169 -14.85 13.82 16.80
N LEU A 170 -14.88 13.75 15.48
CA LEU A 170 -16.08 13.40 14.72
C LEU A 170 -16.09 11.88 14.51
N ALA A 171 -17.17 11.20 14.91
CA ALA A 171 -17.24 9.75 14.91
C ALA A 171 -18.60 9.19 14.45
N SER A 172 -18.59 7.93 14.03
CA SER A 172 -19.77 7.11 13.77
C SER A 172 -19.54 5.65 14.17
N ASP A 173 -20.57 4.99 14.70
CA ASP A 173 -20.50 3.59 15.13
C ASP A 173 -20.70 2.57 13.97
N GLY A 174 -20.94 3.05 12.75
CA GLY A 174 -21.26 2.20 11.59
C GLY A 174 -22.71 1.70 11.58
N GLY A 175 -23.04 0.83 10.63
CA GLY A 175 -24.35 0.18 10.47
C GLY A 175 -25.45 1.07 9.89
N THR A 176 -25.56 2.33 10.33
CA THR A 176 -26.47 3.33 9.75
C THR A 176 -25.70 4.22 8.79
N ALA A 177 -26.25 4.42 7.58
CA ALA A 177 -25.67 5.32 6.60
C ALA A 177 -25.79 6.78 7.07
N LEU A 178 -24.70 7.53 6.96
CA LEU A 178 -24.64 8.93 7.35
C LEU A 178 -24.56 9.86 6.13
N PRO A 179 -25.12 11.08 6.22
CA PRO A 179 -24.92 12.09 5.19
C PRO A 179 -23.44 12.50 5.13
N GLN A 180 -23.00 12.89 3.93
CA GLN A 180 -21.69 13.53 3.78
C GLN A 180 -21.70 14.92 4.43
N LEU A 181 -20.57 15.32 5.01
CA LEU A 181 -20.38 16.67 5.55
C LEU A 181 -19.46 17.49 4.64
N THR A 182 -19.74 18.78 4.55
CA THR A 182 -18.89 19.76 3.85
C THR A 182 -18.44 20.82 4.83
N MET A 183 -17.13 21.00 4.95
CA MET A 183 -16.51 22.04 5.77
C MET A 183 -15.86 23.09 4.88
N PRO A 184 -16.35 24.35 4.91
CA PRO A 184 -15.68 25.46 4.23
C PRO A 184 -14.27 25.66 4.79
N MET A 185 -13.26 25.67 3.92
CA MET A 185 -11.88 25.86 4.35
C MET A 185 -11.46 27.34 4.29
N ALA A 186 -11.99 28.09 3.30
CA ALA A 186 -11.61 29.48 3.03
C ALA A 186 -10.09 29.73 2.86
N LEU A 187 -9.34 28.70 2.44
CA LEU A 187 -7.90 28.77 2.19
C LEU A 187 -7.59 29.10 0.72
N ARG A 188 -6.39 29.61 0.46
CA ARG A 188 -5.93 30.02 -0.88
C ARG A 188 -4.49 29.60 -1.14
N GLY A 189 -4.17 29.22 -2.36
CA GLY A 189 -2.82 28.78 -2.71
C GLY A 189 -2.49 27.36 -2.24
N PRO A 190 -1.23 26.92 -2.43
CA PRO A 190 -0.82 25.56 -2.18
C PRO A 190 -0.66 25.27 -0.68
N HIS A 191 -1.17 24.13 -0.25
CA HIS A 191 -1.07 23.62 1.12
C HIS A 191 -0.74 22.13 1.13
N ALA A 192 0.02 21.67 2.12
CA ALA A 192 0.09 20.28 2.51
C ALA A 192 -1.04 19.96 3.49
N LEU A 193 -1.73 18.84 3.26
CA LEU A 193 -2.83 18.34 4.07
C LEU A 193 -2.39 17.09 4.83
N PHE A 194 -2.54 17.14 6.14
CA PHE A 194 -2.28 16.03 7.05
C PHE A 194 -3.56 15.60 7.75
N VAL A 195 -3.71 14.31 8.01
CA VAL A 195 -4.91 13.75 8.62
C VAL A 195 -4.54 13.00 9.90
N CYS A 196 -5.24 13.31 10.98
CA CYS A 196 -5.28 12.47 12.18
C CYS A 196 -6.67 11.81 12.23
N ALA A 197 -6.72 10.48 12.08
CA ALA A 197 -7.96 9.71 12.06
C ALA A 197 -7.81 8.33 12.71
N SER A 198 -8.62 8.02 13.73
CA SER A 198 -8.59 6.73 14.43
C SER A 198 -9.51 5.63 13.86
N GLY A 199 -10.36 5.92 12.86
CA GLY A 199 -11.44 5.02 12.45
C GLY A 199 -11.61 4.71 10.95
N GLY A 200 -10.69 5.10 10.08
CA GLY A 200 -10.89 4.97 8.63
C GLY A 200 -12.03 5.86 8.14
N VAL A 201 -11.70 7.03 7.58
CA VAL A 201 -12.67 8.03 7.10
C VAL A 201 -12.45 8.29 5.62
N ARG A 202 -13.50 8.60 4.85
CA ARG A 202 -13.35 8.99 3.45
C ARG A 202 -13.28 10.51 3.33
N LEU A 203 -12.17 11.02 2.80
CA LEU A 203 -11.97 12.47 2.59
C LEU A 203 -11.76 12.79 1.12
N ARG A 204 -12.24 13.96 0.71
CA ARG A 204 -11.88 14.59 -0.57
C ARG A 204 -11.97 16.11 -0.46
N LEU A 205 -11.32 16.81 -1.38
CA LEU A 205 -11.68 18.19 -1.66
C LEU A 205 -12.88 18.25 -2.61
N SER A 206 -13.64 19.33 -2.55
CA SER A 206 -14.86 19.50 -3.33
C SER A 206 -14.68 19.35 -4.84
N GLY A 207 -13.50 19.71 -5.38
CA GLY A 207 -13.12 19.57 -6.78
C GLY A 207 -12.56 18.20 -7.18
N ASP A 208 -12.35 17.28 -6.24
CA ASP A 208 -11.84 15.95 -6.56
C ASP A 208 -12.95 15.05 -7.13
N LEU A 209 -12.57 14.14 -8.03
CA LEU A 209 -13.47 13.11 -8.55
C LEU A 209 -13.75 12.02 -7.51
N ARG A 210 -12.82 11.74 -6.59
CA ARG A 210 -12.86 10.58 -5.68
C ARG A 210 -12.62 10.95 -4.23
N SER A 211 -12.95 10.04 -3.31
CA SER A 211 -12.55 10.10 -1.90
C SER A 211 -11.45 9.10 -1.58
N ASP A 212 -10.44 9.52 -0.82
CA ASP A 212 -9.45 8.64 -0.21
C ASP A 212 -9.97 8.09 1.11
N ARG A 213 -9.77 6.79 1.36
CA ARG A 213 -9.95 6.21 2.69
C ARG A 213 -8.67 6.42 3.49
N LEU A 214 -8.74 7.19 4.57
CA LEU A 214 -7.58 7.63 5.35
C LEU A 214 -7.72 7.19 6.82
N ALA A 215 -6.59 6.80 7.40
CA ALA A 215 -6.49 6.41 8.80
C ALA A 215 -5.04 6.59 9.28
N SER A 216 -4.89 7.07 10.51
CA SER A 216 -3.60 7.10 11.20
C SER A 216 -3.16 5.68 11.55
N LEU A 217 -1.86 5.40 11.41
CA LEU A 217 -1.28 4.11 11.81
C LEU A 217 -1.37 3.85 13.31
N ARG A 218 -1.37 4.93 14.09
CA ARG A 218 -1.44 4.94 15.55
C ARG A 218 -2.17 6.19 16.02
N ALA A 219 -2.64 6.17 17.26
CA ALA A 219 -3.33 7.31 17.86
C ALA A 219 -2.44 8.56 17.84
N GLY A 220 -3.00 9.70 17.41
CA GLY A 220 -2.31 10.99 17.39
C GLY A 220 -1.28 11.17 16.26
N HIS A 221 -1.07 10.17 15.41
CA HIS A 221 -0.15 10.28 14.27
C HIS A 221 -0.81 10.99 13.09
N GLU A 222 -0.08 11.92 12.48
CA GLU A 222 -0.51 12.64 11.29
C GLU A 222 0.00 11.94 10.02
N GLU A 223 -0.91 11.55 9.14
CA GLU A 223 -0.55 11.05 7.81
C GLU A 223 -0.57 12.18 6.78
N LEU A 224 0.52 12.35 6.01
CA LEU A 224 0.52 13.22 4.84
C LEU A 224 -0.42 12.64 3.77
N TRP A 225 -1.59 13.25 3.64
CA TRP A 225 -2.55 12.91 2.60
C TRP A 225 -2.05 13.36 1.24
N ARG A 226 -1.89 14.67 1.04
CA ARG A 226 -1.40 15.25 -0.22
C ARG A 226 -1.01 16.72 -0.05
N TRP A 227 -0.40 17.31 -1.08
CA TRP A 227 -0.34 18.76 -1.24
C TRP A 227 -1.16 19.19 -2.45
N ALA A 228 -1.91 20.28 -2.32
CA ALA A 228 -2.83 20.76 -3.36
C ALA A 228 -3.09 22.27 -3.22
N ARG A 229 -3.58 22.90 -4.29
CA ARG A 229 -4.12 24.27 -4.22
C ARG A 229 -5.53 24.25 -3.63
N LEU A 230 -5.78 25.12 -2.66
CA LEU A 230 -7.05 25.14 -1.92
C LEU A 230 -8.01 26.26 -2.34
N ASP A 231 -7.68 27.01 -3.39
CA ASP A 231 -8.52 28.08 -3.92
C ASP A 231 -9.93 27.56 -4.27
N GLY A 232 -10.94 28.03 -3.54
CA GLY A 232 -12.34 27.65 -3.77
C GLY A 232 -12.68 26.20 -3.38
N GLN A 233 -11.81 25.52 -2.61
CA GLN A 233 -12.05 24.15 -2.17
C GLN A 233 -12.76 24.10 -0.81
N HIS A 234 -13.54 23.04 -0.60
CA HIS A 234 -14.08 22.63 0.69
C HIS A 234 -13.55 21.24 1.03
N LEU A 235 -13.44 20.92 2.32
CA LEU A 235 -13.21 19.56 2.76
C LEU A 235 -14.55 18.82 2.78
N VAL A 236 -14.61 17.66 2.14
CA VAL A 236 -15.77 16.77 2.18
C VAL A 236 -15.41 15.54 2.99
N VAL A 237 -16.23 15.25 4.00
CA VAL A 237 -16.07 14.10 4.91
C VAL A 237 -17.19 13.11 4.65
N ARG A 238 -16.84 11.85 4.48
CA ARG A 238 -17.77 10.74 4.22
C ARG A 238 -17.48 9.56 5.13
N GLN A 239 -18.55 8.86 5.47
CA GLN A 239 -18.47 7.59 6.17
C GLN A 239 -17.80 6.55 5.27
N SER A 240 -16.96 5.71 5.85
CA SER A 240 -16.42 4.53 5.16
C SER A 240 -17.49 3.47 4.94
N TYR A 241 -17.26 2.61 3.97
CA TYR A 241 -18.10 1.44 3.69
C TYR A 241 -17.24 0.18 3.80
N ALA A 242 -17.84 -0.93 4.20
CA ALA A 242 -17.22 -2.24 4.33
C ALA A 242 -18.18 -3.33 3.81
N TYR A 243 -17.75 -4.59 3.87
CA TYR A 243 -18.53 -5.74 3.39
C TYR A 243 -19.95 -5.83 3.97
N THR A 244 -20.12 -5.38 5.21
CA THR A 244 -21.39 -5.45 5.96
C THR A 244 -22.23 -4.18 5.87
N GLY A 245 -21.82 -3.19 5.07
CA GLY A 245 -22.50 -1.92 4.96
C GLY A 245 -21.65 -0.73 5.43
N PRO A 246 -22.31 0.37 5.83
CA PRO A 246 -21.63 1.53 6.42
C PRO A 246 -20.75 1.12 7.61
N ALA A 247 -19.49 1.53 7.58
CA ALA A 247 -18.51 1.18 8.59
C ALA A 247 -18.39 2.26 9.65
N ALA A 248 -17.83 1.90 10.82
CA ALA A 248 -17.36 2.89 11.77
C ALA A 248 -16.33 3.81 11.09
N SER A 249 -16.30 5.07 11.49
CA SER A 249 -15.45 6.10 10.90
C SER A 249 -15.21 7.14 11.95
N ALA A 250 -13.97 7.63 12.04
CA ALA A 250 -13.61 8.67 12.98
C ALA A 250 -12.44 9.50 12.47
N ILE A 251 -12.51 10.79 12.76
CA ILE A 251 -11.47 11.77 12.45
C ILE A 251 -11.31 12.74 13.62
N GLU A 252 -10.07 13.04 13.96
CA GLU A 252 -9.75 14.04 14.97
C GLU A 252 -9.65 15.42 14.30
N TYR A 253 -8.77 15.56 13.30
CA TYR A 253 -8.59 16.82 12.58
C TYR A 253 -7.94 16.62 11.19
N VAL A 254 -8.09 17.64 10.35
CA VAL A 254 -7.24 17.84 9.17
C VAL A 254 -6.38 19.09 9.38
N LYS A 255 -5.05 18.96 9.26
CA LYS A 255 -4.12 20.08 9.32
C LYS A 255 -3.74 20.53 7.91
N ALA A 256 -3.87 21.82 7.62
CA ALA A 256 -3.44 22.45 6.40
C ALA A 256 -2.23 23.37 6.67
N VAL A 257 -1.09 23.01 6.11
CA VAL A 257 0.16 23.79 6.19
C VAL A 257 0.37 24.52 4.87
N PRO A 258 0.42 25.87 4.84
CA PRO A 258 0.68 26.60 3.61
C PRO A 258 2.09 26.33 3.11
N LEU A 259 2.22 26.19 1.80
CA LEU A 259 3.49 25.96 1.11
C LEU A 259 3.83 27.17 0.24
N ASP A 260 5.12 27.43 0.06
CA ASP A 260 5.57 28.30 -1.03
C ASP A 260 5.76 27.49 -2.32
N ASP A 261 5.78 28.18 -3.45
CA ASP A 261 5.91 27.54 -4.77
C ASP A 261 7.25 26.81 -4.94
N ALA A 262 8.31 27.24 -4.25
CA ALA A 262 9.62 26.60 -4.30
C ALA A 262 9.62 25.22 -3.62
N LEU A 263 8.94 25.12 -2.47
CA LEU A 263 8.75 23.86 -1.76
C LEU A 263 7.87 22.90 -2.56
N VAL A 264 6.78 23.40 -3.16
CA VAL A 264 5.95 22.58 -4.07
C VAL A 264 6.78 22.05 -5.24
N ALA A 265 7.57 22.90 -5.90
CA ALA A 265 8.44 22.49 -7.00
C ALA A 265 9.48 21.44 -6.56
N ARG A 266 10.02 21.56 -5.35
CA ARG A 266 10.95 20.57 -4.78
C ARG A 266 10.27 19.22 -4.54
N LEU A 267 9.06 19.22 -3.99
CA LEU A 267 8.28 17.99 -3.73
C LEU A 267 7.91 17.28 -5.03
N GLU A 268 7.37 18.00 -6.02
CA GLU A 268 7.05 17.44 -7.34
C GLU A 268 8.32 16.97 -8.07
N GLY A 269 9.40 17.75 -7.97
CA GLY A 269 10.68 17.42 -8.55
C GLY A 269 11.26 16.12 -8.03
N ALA A 270 11.02 15.77 -6.75
CA ALA A 270 11.57 14.58 -6.08
C ALA A 270 11.15 13.25 -6.75
N VAL A 271 9.95 13.19 -7.32
CA VAL A 271 9.46 12.03 -8.10
C VAL A 271 10.31 11.82 -9.35
N GLY A 272 10.78 12.91 -9.96
CA GLY A 272 11.58 12.90 -11.18
C GLY A 272 10.79 12.70 -12.47
N THR A 273 11.51 12.70 -13.59
CA THR A 273 10.90 12.58 -14.93
C THR A 273 10.68 11.11 -15.27
N PRO A 274 9.46 10.73 -15.71
CA PRO A 274 9.19 9.37 -16.13
C PRO A 274 10.10 8.88 -17.27
N ASP A 275 10.82 7.78 -17.05
CA ASP A 275 11.74 7.12 -18.01
C ASP A 275 11.63 5.58 -17.99
N ARG A 276 10.68 5.03 -17.24
CA ARG A 276 10.42 3.58 -17.17
C ARG A 276 9.03 3.25 -17.68
N PHE A 277 8.64 1.98 -17.65
CA PHE A 277 7.27 1.50 -17.87
C PHE A 277 6.74 0.85 -16.58
N VAL A 278 5.54 1.22 -16.13
CA VAL A 278 4.92 0.62 -14.95
C VAL A 278 3.51 0.20 -15.31
N ALA A 279 3.28 -1.11 -15.37
CA ALA A 279 1.94 -1.69 -15.45
C ALA A 279 1.44 -1.99 -14.04
N ALA A 280 0.19 -1.69 -13.75
CA ALA A 280 -0.42 -1.94 -12.45
C ALA A 280 -1.77 -2.62 -12.61
N TYR A 281 -1.95 -3.70 -11.86
CA TYR A 281 -3.16 -4.51 -11.88
C TYR A 281 -4.29 -3.85 -11.09
N TRP A 282 -5.51 -3.88 -11.65
CA TRP A 282 -6.75 -3.31 -11.11
C TRP A 282 -7.85 -4.38 -11.07
N GLU A 283 -8.36 -4.73 -9.89
CA GLU A 283 -9.47 -5.68 -9.72
C GLU A 283 -10.73 -4.99 -9.15
N PRO A 284 -11.58 -4.39 -10.03
CA PRO A 284 -12.81 -3.71 -9.60
C PRO A 284 -13.70 -4.60 -8.73
N TYR A 285 -13.78 -5.89 -9.06
CA TYR A 285 -14.53 -6.90 -8.31
C TYR A 285 -14.24 -6.88 -6.80
N SER A 286 -12.98 -6.80 -6.40
CA SER A 286 -12.56 -6.84 -4.99
C SER A 286 -13.00 -5.58 -4.23
N TYR A 287 -12.93 -4.42 -4.88
CA TYR A 287 -13.30 -3.15 -4.25
C TYR A 287 -14.81 -2.97 -4.15
N ALA A 288 -15.58 -3.54 -5.08
CA ALA A 288 -17.04 -3.53 -5.01
C ALA A 288 -17.57 -4.22 -3.75
N PHE A 289 -16.85 -5.16 -3.13
CA PHE A 289 -17.27 -5.72 -1.84
C PHE A 289 -17.35 -4.69 -0.72
N ALA A 290 -16.40 -3.76 -0.69
CA ALA A 290 -16.23 -2.79 0.39
C ALA A 290 -16.68 -1.37 0.00
N ASP A 291 -17.51 -1.25 -1.03
CA ASP A 291 -18.05 0.05 -1.45
C ASP A 291 -19.53 -0.01 -1.80
N ASP A 292 -20.14 1.17 -1.85
CA ASP A 292 -21.51 1.38 -2.26
C ASP A 292 -21.56 1.78 -3.75
N VAL A 293 -21.66 0.77 -4.62
CA VAL A 293 -21.71 0.99 -6.07
C VAL A 293 -23.12 1.43 -6.48
N GLN A 294 -23.22 2.66 -6.98
CA GLN A 294 -24.50 3.29 -7.36
C GLN A 294 -24.60 3.57 -8.86
N ASP A 295 -23.47 3.90 -9.51
CA ASP A 295 -23.42 4.23 -10.93
C ASP A 295 -21.99 4.09 -11.49
N MET A 296 -21.83 4.29 -12.81
CA MET A 296 -20.55 4.12 -13.50
C MET A 296 -19.43 5.06 -13.01
N SER A 297 -19.75 6.22 -12.41
CA SER A 297 -18.74 7.14 -11.87
C SER A 297 -17.90 6.50 -10.76
N TRP A 298 -18.38 5.41 -10.16
CA TRP A 298 -17.59 4.58 -9.27
C TRP A 298 -16.28 4.15 -9.94
N HIS A 299 -16.29 3.63 -11.18
CA HIS A 299 -15.05 3.26 -11.89
C HIS A 299 -14.15 4.45 -12.17
N LEU A 300 -14.72 5.61 -12.51
CA LEU A 300 -13.98 6.85 -12.73
C LEU A 300 -13.17 7.24 -11.48
N GLN A 301 -13.77 7.11 -10.30
CA GLN A 301 -13.11 7.43 -9.02
C GLN A 301 -11.84 6.63 -8.83
N TYR A 302 -11.86 5.32 -9.14
CA TYR A 302 -10.68 4.47 -9.00
C TYR A 302 -9.63 4.73 -10.07
N LEU A 303 -10.06 4.91 -11.32
CA LEU A 303 -9.12 5.17 -12.42
C LEU A 303 -8.44 6.54 -12.29
N ASP A 304 -9.08 7.55 -11.68
CA ASP A 304 -8.41 8.82 -11.37
C ASP A 304 -7.25 8.64 -10.38
N ALA A 305 -7.34 7.67 -9.45
CA ALA A 305 -6.21 7.33 -8.58
C ALA A 305 -5.02 6.73 -9.36
N TYR A 306 -5.29 5.96 -10.42
CA TYR A 306 -4.24 5.43 -11.31
C TYR A 306 -3.59 6.55 -12.14
N ARG A 307 -4.37 7.55 -12.57
CA ARG A 307 -3.84 8.77 -13.19
C ARG A 307 -2.95 9.54 -12.22
N GLU A 308 -3.35 9.70 -10.95
CA GLU A 308 -2.50 10.32 -9.91
C GLU A 308 -1.22 9.53 -9.64
N ALA A 309 -1.27 8.19 -9.74
CA ALA A 309 -0.11 7.31 -9.61
C ALA A 309 0.81 7.31 -10.84
N ASP A 310 0.39 7.95 -11.94
CA ASP A 310 1.13 8.09 -13.21
C ASP A 310 1.55 6.74 -13.83
N VAL A 311 0.71 5.71 -13.76
CA VAL A 311 1.03 4.40 -14.36
C VAL A 311 1.06 4.45 -15.89
N SER A 312 1.88 3.60 -16.51
CA SER A 312 1.88 3.45 -17.98
C SER A 312 0.69 2.65 -18.49
N LEU A 313 0.22 1.69 -17.68
CA LEU A 313 -0.82 0.74 -18.07
C LEU A 313 -1.62 0.32 -16.84
N VAL A 314 -2.94 0.37 -16.96
CA VAL A 314 -3.90 -0.23 -16.02
C VAL A 314 -4.33 -1.59 -16.57
N ASP A 315 -3.95 -2.67 -15.89
CA ASP A 315 -4.33 -4.03 -16.27
C ASP A 315 -5.60 -4.45 -15.52
N THR A 316 -6.76 -4.28 -16.16
CA THR A 316 -8.08 -4.33 -15.50
C THR A 316 -8.68 -5.73 -15.55
N GLN A 317 -8.85 -6.37 -14.40
CA GLN A 317 -9.45 -7.70 -14.32
C GLN A 317 -10.97 -7.64 -14.60
N LEU A 318 -11.40 -8.39 -15.61
CA LEU A 318 -12.79 -8.56 -16.05
C LEU A 318 -13.40 -9.91 -15.64
N GLY A 319 -12.59 -10.79 -15.06
CA GLY A 319 -13.04 -12.06 -14.49
C GLY A 319 -11.97 -13.14 -14.57
N ARG A 320 -12.42 -14.40 -14.52
CA ARG A 320 -11.59 -15.59 -14.76
C ARG A 320 -12.38 -16.54 -15.65
N PHE A 321 -11.72 -17.30 -16.53
CA PHE A 321 -12.46 -18.23 -17.38
C PHE A 321 -13.07 -19.36 -16.54
N GLY A 322 -14.36 -19.63 -16.77
CA GLY A 322 -15.14 -20.66 -16.08
C GLY A 322 -15.89 -20.19 -14.82
N MET A 323 -15.66 -18.95 -14.35
CA MET A 323 -16.55 -18.28 -13.41
C MET A 323 -17.49 -17.32 -14.15
N LYS A 324 -18.46 -16.78 -13.41
CA LYS A 324 -19.27 -15.65 -13.85
C LYS A 324 -18.40 -14.42 -14.10
N MET A 325 -18.58 -13.80 -15.25
CA MET A 325 -17.83 -12.61 -15.64
C MET A 325 -18.31 -11.37 -14.90
N VAL A 326 -17.40 -10.41 -14.73
CA VAL A 326 -17.68 -9.09 -14.16
C VAL A 326 -17.76 -8.03 -15.25
N PHE A 327 -18.26 -8.41 -16.41
CA PHE A 327 -18.74 -7.51 -17.47
C PHE A 327 -19.90 -8.19 -18.21
N GLU A 328 -20.61 -7.45 -19.05
CA GLU A 328 -21.82 -7.90 -19.75
C GLU A 328 -21.52 -8.83 -20.94
N SER A 329 -20.97 -9.99 -20.63
CA SER A 329 -20.74 -11.07 -21.59
C SER A 329 -22.06 -11.71 -22.03
N ARG A 330 -22.13 -12.13 -23.30
CA ARG A 330 -23.19 -12.98 -23.86
C ARG A 330 -22.69 -14.41 -24.09
N VAL A 331 -21.38 -14.62 -24.10
CA VAL A 331 -20.72 -15.93 -24.18
C VAL A 331 -20.65 -16.62 -22.80
N ALA A 332 -20.33 -15.86 -21.76
CA ALA A 332 -20.25 -16.33 -20.38
C ALA A 332 -21.36 -15.72 -19.51
N ASP A 333 -21.75 -16.41 -18.45
CA ASP A 333 -22.74 -15.91 -17.51
C ASP A 333 -22.21 -14.77 -16.64
N GLN A 334 -23.11 -13.88 -16.22
CA GLN A 334 -22.77 -12.65 -15.52
C GLN A 334 -23.00 -12.77 -14.01
N LEU A 335 -22.17 -12.08 -13.23
CA LEU A 335 -22.31 -12.02 -11.79
C LEU A 335 -23.30 -10.94 -11.36
N LEU A 336 -24.61 -11.21 -11.46
CA LEU A 336 -25.65 -10.20 -11.25
C LEU A 336 -26.22 -10.12 -9.82
N TYR A 337 -26.01 -11.14 -8.99
CA TYR A 337 -26.71 -11.27 -7.71
C TYR A 337 -25.73 -11.43 -6.54
N GLN A 338 -26.26 -11.87 -5.41
CA GLN A 338 -25.48 -12.10 -4.19
C GLN A 338 -24.26 -12.99 -4.49
N THR A 339 -23.11 -12.54 -4.00
CA THR A 339 -21.85 -13.26 -4.05
C THR A 339 -21.39 -13.63 -2.64
N GLN A 340 -20.38 -14.49 -2.57
CA GLN A 340 -19.69 -14.87 -1.35
C GLN A 340 -18.23 -14.40 -1.46
N GLY A 341 -17.76 -13.65 -0.47
CA GLY A 341 -16.39 -13.20 -0.37
C GLY A 341 -15.50 -14.15 0.44
N ASP A 342 -14.21 -13.80 0.52
CA ASP A 342 -13.25 -14.46 1.39
C ASP A 342 -13.60 -14.22 2.88
N PRO A 343 -13.14 -15.08 3.81
CA PRO A 343 -13.37 -14.89 5.25
C PRO A 343 -12.91 -13.51 5.74
N ILE A 344 -13.68 -12.90 6.65
CA ILE A 344 -13.34 -11.60 7.28
C ILE A 344 -13.49 -11.71 8.78
N GLY A 345 -12.37 -11.65 9.49
CA GLY A 345 -12.34 -11.86 10.94
C GLY A 345 -13.04 -13.17 11.31
N ALA A 346 -14.09 -13.09 12.14
CA ALA A 346 -14.88 -14.25 12.54
C ALA A 346 -15.94 -14.71 11.51
N VAL A 347 -16.16 -13.97 10.41
CA VAL A 347 -17.16 -14.32 9.40
C VAL A 347 -16.50 -15.17 8.32
N ALA A 348 -16.75 -16.48 8.35
CA ALA A 348 -16.14 -17.43 7.41
C ALA A 348 -16.58 -17.22 5.95
N HIS A 349 -17.83 -16.80 5.73
CA HIS A 349 -18.45 -16.72 4.40
C HIS A 349 -19.30 -15.47 4.25
N PRO A 350 -18.69 -14.26 4.22
CA PRO A 350 -19.44 -13.03 4.08
C PRO A 350 -20.19 -13.03 2.75
N ARG A 351 -21.46 -12.62 2.79
CA ARG A 351 -22.34 -12.50 1.63
C ARG A 351 -22.62 -11.04 1.36
N THR A 352 -22.55 -10.62 0.10
CA THR A 352 -22.89 -9.26 -0.32
C THR A 352 -23.59 -9.27 -1.67
N THR A 353 -24.42 -8.26 -1.91
CA THR A 353 -24.98 -7.99 -3.24
C THR A 353 -24.22 -6.90 -4.00
N ASN A 354 -23.23 -6.24 -3.38
CA ASN A 354 -22.56 -5.08 -3.97
C ASN A 354 -21.82 -5.41 -5.27
N VAL A 355 -21.21 -6.59 -5.36
CA VAL A 355 -20.57 -7.02 -6.61
C VAL A 355 -21.61 -7.23 -7.71
N GLY A 356 -22.76 -7.83 -7.37
CA GLY A 356 -23.90 -7.93 -8.28
C GLY A 356 -24.41 -6.55 -8.71
N ARG A 357 -24.52 -5.61 -7.77
CA ARG A 357 -24.87 -4.21 -8.05
C ARG A 357 -23.87 -3.54 -8.99
N MET A 358 -22.57 -3.82 -8.86
CA MET A 358 -21.58 -3.31 -9.80
C MET A 358 -21.92 -3.73 -11.23
N GLN A 359 -22.33 -4.98 -11.46
CA GLN A 359 -22.76 -5.43 -12.79
C GLN A 359 -24.14 -4.92 -13.20
N GLN A 360 -25.06 -4.73 -12.25
CA GLN A 360 -26.41 -4.23 -12.55
C GLN A 360 -26.43 -2.73 -12.88
N TYR A 361 -25.57 -1.94 -12.23
CA TYR A 361 -25.58 -0.47 -12.32
C TYR A 361 -24.43 0.09 -13.15
N THR A 362 -23.46 -0.75 -13.54
CA THR A 362 -22.31 -0.35 -14.34
C THR A 362 -21.95 -1.40 -15.38
N ASN A 363 -21.19 -0.97 -16.39
CA ASN A 363 -20.53 -1.86 -17.35
C ASN A 363 -19.02 -1.80 -17.12
N THR A 364 -18.41 -2.83 -16.54
CA THR A 364 -17.00 -2.72 -16.10
C THR A 364 -16.04 -2.52 -17.28
N LEU A 365 -16.24 -3.24 -18.38
CA LEU A 365 -15.40 -3.09 -19.59
C LEU A 365 -15.58 -1.68 -20.19
N GLN A 366 -16.82 -1.28 -20.47
CA GLN A 366 -17.10 0.02 -21.10
C GLN A 366 -16.73 1.20 -20.20
N ALA A 367 -16.98 1.11 -18.89
CA ALA A 367 -16.57 2.13 -17.94
C ALA A 367 -15.04 2.27 -17.92
N THR A 368 -14.31 1.14 -17.86
CA THR A 368 -12.85 1.13 -17.92
C THR A 368 -12.34 1.79 -19.19
N LEU A 369 -12.84 1.39 -20.36
CA LEU A 369 -12.40 1.95 -21.64
C LEU A 369 -12.78 3.43 -21.81
N THR A 370 -13.95 3.83 -21.32
CA THR A 370 -14.43 5.21 -21.42
C THR A 370 -13.63 6.15 -20.53
N PHE A 371 -13.47 5.81 -19.26
CA PHE A 371 -12.76 6.66 -18.32
C PHE A 371 -11.25 6.61 -18.50
N SER A 372 -10.68 5.49 -18.95
CA SER A 372 -9.26 5.46 -19.31
C SER A 372 -8.97 6.42 -20.47
N ARG A 373 -9.80 6.43 -21.52
CA ARG A 373 -9.68 7.42 -22.61
C ARG A 373 -9.83 8.86 -22.12
N MET A 374 -10.81 9.12 -21.24
CA MET A 374 -11.04 10.45 -20.68
C MET A 374 -9.85 10.94 -19.83
N LEU A 375 -9.21 10.05 -19.07
CA LEU A 375 -8.09 10.36 -18.18
C LEU A 375 -6.73 10.26 -18.86
N GLY A 376 -6.66 9.85 -20.14
CA GLY A 376 -5.40 9.62 -20.85
C GLY A 376 -4.64 8.37 -20.40
N LEU A 377 -5.32 7.39 -19.79
CA LEU A 377 -4.75 6.13 -19.35
C LEU A 377 -4.79 5.09 -20.49
N ASN A 378 -3.78 4.23 -20.52
CA ASN A 378 -3.82 3.00 -21.29
C ASN A 378 -4.38 1.88 -20.41
N ALA A 379 -5.34 1.10 -20.93
CA ALA A 379 -5.96 0.01 -20.19
C ALA A 379 -5.96 -1.28 -21.03
N HIS A 380 -5.60 -2.38 -20.40
CA HIS A 380 -5.74 -3.73 -20.95
C HIS A 380 -6.89 -4.46 -20.26
N ALA A 381 -7.61 -5.27 -21.03
CA ALA A 381 -8.63 -6.18 -20.52
C ALA A 381 -7.98 -7.48 -20.04
N ASN A 382 -7.87 -7.65 -18.72
CA ASN A 382 -7.30 -8.82 -18.08
C ASN A 382 -8.37 -9.86 -17.77
N VAL A 383 -8.09 -11.12 -18.09
CA VAL A 383 -8.88 -12.25 -17.60
C VAL A 383 -7.93 -13.29 -16.99
N GLY A 384 -8.22 -13.74 -15.78
CA GLY A 384 -7.51 -14.86 -15.18
C GLY A 384 -7.68 -16.12 -16.02
N ALA A 385 -6.59 -16.82 -16.30
CA ALA A 385 -6.56 -17.92 -17.26
C ALA A 385 -7.60 -19.00 -16.96
N THR A 386 -7.90 -19.26 -15.70
CA THR A 386 -9.09 -20.03 -15.32
C THR A 386 -9.38 -19.92 -13.83
N ASN A 387 -10.64 -20.00 -13.43
CA ASN A 387 -11.09 -20.55 -12.14
C ASN A 387 -12.60 -20.72 -12.18
N CYS A 388 -13.08 -21.92 -11.91
CA CYS A 388 -14.49 -22.26 -12.00
C CYS A 388 -15.25 -22.14 -10.68
N TYR A 389 -14.57 -22.02 -9.54
CA TYR A 389 -15.18 -22.07 -8.20
C TYR A 389 -16.33 -23.09 -8.04
N PRO A 390 -16.11 -24.39 -8.34
CA PRO A 390 -17.19 -25.37 -8.40
C PRO A 390 -18.03 -25.42 -7.12
N GLY A 391 -19.36 -25.40 -7.26
CA GLY A 391 -20.30 -25.43 -6.14
C GLY A 391 -20.55 -24.07 -5.46
N SER A 392 -19.87 -23.00 -5.89
CA SER A 392 -20.07 -21.66 -5.34
C SER A 392 -21.03 -20.79 -6.19
N PRO A 393 -21.53 -19.67 -5.65
CA PRO A 393 -22.27 -18.67 -6.43
C PRO A 393 -21.52 -18.08 -7.64
N LEU A 394 -20.18 -18.17 -7.64
CA LEU A 394 -19.31 -17.67 -8.71
C LEU A 394 -19.18 -18.64 -9.88
N GLN A 395 -19.58 -19.91 -9.73
CA GLN A 395 -19.41 -20.89 -10.79
C GLN A 395 -20.22 -20.53 -12.03
N GLY A 396 -19.54 -20.51 -13.17
CA GLY A 396 -20.14 -20.25 -14.47
C GLY A 396 -20.95 -21.42 -15.02
N GLU A 397 -21.91 -21.16 -15.90
CA GLU A 397 -22.77 -22.21 -16.50
C GLU A 397 -21.96 -23.20 -17.34
N ILE A 398 -20.96 -22.74 -18.09
CA ILE A 398 -20.05 -23.61 -18.83
C ILE A 398 -19.38 -24.65 -17.91
N SER A 399 -18.98 -24.24 -16.71
CA SER A 399 -18.34 -25.12 -15.73
C SER A 399 -19.32 -26.14 -15.13
N LYS A 400 -20.61 -25.79 -15.04
CA LYS A 400 -21.68 -26.67 -14.52
C LYS A 400 -22.11 -27.68 -15.56
N GLN A 401 -22.27 -27.24 -16.80
CA GLN A 401 -22.73 -28.06 -17.91
C GLN A 401 -21.65 -29.03 -18.38
N HIS A 402 -20.38 -28.63 -18.27
CA HIS A 402 -19.23 -29.42 -18.70
C HIS A 402 -18.23 -29.68 -17.56
N PRO A 403 -18.59 -30.47 -16.54
CA PRO A 403 -17.65 -30.85 -15.49
C PRO A 403 -16.41 -31.59 -16.02
N GLU A 404 -16.52 -32.28 -17.15
CA GLU A 404 -15.44 -33.00 -17.85
C GLU A 404 -14.40 -32.07 -18.50
N TRP A 405 -14.75 -30.80 -18.73
CA TRP A 405 -13.83 -29.77 -19.23
C TRP A 405 -12.95 -29.19 -18.13
N ARG A 406 -13.07 -29.68 -16.89
CA ARG A 406 -12.31 -29.19 -15.73
C ARG A 406 -11.33 -30.20 -15.18
N ARG A 407 -10.25 -29.68 -14.62
CA ARG A 407 -9.32 -30.36 -13.71
C ARG A 407 -9.42 -29.67 -12.35
N GLY A 408 -10.18 -30.26 -11.43
CA GLY A 408 -10.55 -29.60 -10.18
C GLY A 408 -11.32 -28.30 -10.43
N GLY A 409 -10.75 -27.17 -10.02
CA GLY A 409 -11.31 -25.84 -10.25
C GLY A 409 -10.90 -25.16 -11.55
N ALA A 410 -10.06 -25.78 -12.39
CA ALA A 410 -9.49 -25.16 -13.59
C ALA A 410 -10.09 -25.74 -14.88
N LEU A 411 -10.43 -24.92 -15.87
CA LEU A 411 -10.74 -25.32 -17.24
C LEU A 411 -9.49 -25.86 -17.94
N ARG A 412 -9.66 -26.89 -18.76
CA ARG A 412 -8.58 -27.63 -19.43
C ARG A 412 -8.30 -27.09 -20.82
N TYR A 413 -7.17 -26.41 -21.01
CA TYR A 413 -6.80 -25.79 -22.29
C TYR A 413 -6.50 -26.81 -23.39
N GLU A 414 -6.24 -28.08 -23.05
CA GLU A 414 -6.08 -29.13 -24.07
C GLU A 414 -7.40 -29.47 -24.78
N VAL A 415 -8.56 -29.13 -24.20
CA VAL A 415 -9.89 -29.32 -24.80
C VAL A 415 -10.17 -28.21 -25.81
N PRO A 416 -10.36 -28.51 -27.11
CA PRO A 416 -10.60 -27.49 -28.14
C PRO A 416 -11.81 -26.58 -27.84
N GLU A 417 -12.89 -27.14 -27.32
CA GLU A 417 -14.12 -26.41 -26.98
C GLU A 417 -13.89 -25.38 -25.86
N VAL A 418 -13.01 -25.70 -24.91
CA VAL A 418 -12.59 -24.76 -23.86
C VAL A 418 -11.82 -23.59 -24.47
N ARG A 419 -10.87 -23.85 -25.37
CA ARG A 419 -10.12 -22.77 -26.05
C ARG A 419 -11.05 -21.90 -26.90
N GLN A 420 -12.00 -22.52 -27.60
CA GLN A 420 -12.98 -21.79 -28.39
C GLN A 420 -13.83 -20.86 -27.51
N PHE A 421 -14.35 -21.35 -26.38
CA PHE A 421 -15.08 -20.52 -25.43
C PHE A 421 -14.24 -19.32 -24.94
N ILE A 422 -12.98 -19.56 -24.59
CA ILE A 422 -12.06 -18.50 -24.13
C ILE A 422 -11.83 -17.44 -25.22
N LEU A 423 -11.60 -17.89 -26.46
CA LEU A 423 -11.43 -17.00 -27.62
C LEU A 423 -12.72 -16.22 -27.93
N ASP A 424 -13.89 -16.82 -27.71
CA ASP A 424 -15.18 -16.16 -27.91
C ASP A 424 -15.40 -15.04 -26.88
N VAL A 425 -15.00 -15.25 -25.62
CA VAL A 425 -15.00 -14.17 -24.60
C VAL A 425 -14.02 -13.05 -24.98
N TYR A 426 -12.82 -13.37 -25.46
CA TYR A 426 -11.89 -12.34 -25.96
C TYR A 426 -12.43 -11.61 -27.18
N ARG A 427 -13.18 -12.28 -28.05
CA ARG A 427 -13.87 -11.65 -29.17
C ARG A 427 -14.86 -10.60 -28.67
N GLU A 428 -15.69 -10.92 -27.67
CA GLU A 428 -16.61 -9.93 -27.08
C GLU A 428 -15.87 -8.73 -26.48
N ILE A 429 -14.74 -8.96 -25.82
CA ILE A 429 -13.90 -7.90 -25.27
C ILE A 429 -13.38 -6.97 -26.38
N LEU A 430 -12.92 -7.54 -27.51
CA LEU A 430 -12.46 -6.78 -28.68
C LEU A 430 -13.60 -6.05 -29.40
N GLU A 431 -14.77 -6.68 -29.55
CA GLU A 431 -15.98 -6.05 -30.07
C GLU A 431 -16.45 -4.88 -29.19
N GLY A 432 -16.22 -4.99 -27.88
CA GLY A 432 -16.41 -3.90 -26.92
C GLY A 432 -15.43 -2.74 -27.08
N GLY A 433 -14.42 -2.86 -27.96
CA GLY A 433 -13.46 -1.81 -28.26
C GLY A 433 -12.19 -1.85 -27.41
N ALA A 434 -11.93 -2.95 -26.69
CA ALA A 434 -10.65 -3.13 -26.00
C ALA A 434 -9.50 -3.09 -27.01
N THR A 435 -8.42 -2.42 -26.62
CA THR A 435 -7.28 -2.22 -27.53
C THR A 435 -5.96 -2.81 -27.03
N GLY A 436 -6.05 -3.54 -25.91
CA GLY A 436 -5.04 -4.42 -25.38
C GLY A 436 -5.72 -5.53 -24.57
N LEU A 437 -5.17 -6.74 -24.69
CA LEU A 437 -5.63 -7.94 -24.00
C LEU A 437 -4.59 -8.35 -22.98
N SER A 438 -5.04 -9.03 -21.93
CA SER A 438 -4.18 -9.56 -20.88
C SER A 438 -4.71 -10.89 -20.38
N ILE A 439 -3.82 -11.88 -20.27
CA ILE A 439 -4.13 -13.19 -19.70
C ILE A 439 -3.21 -13.47 -18.52
N ASP A 440 -3.81 -13.85 -17.39
CA ASP A 440 -3.07 -14.17 -16.17
C ASP A 440 -3.09 -15.67 -15.87
N PHE A 441 -2.04 -16.37 -16.34
CA PHE A 441 -1.81 -17.80 -16.08
C PHE A 441 -1.37 -18.10 -14.65
N CYS A 442 -0.93 -17.10 -13.87
CA CYS A 442 -0.69 -17.31 -12.43
C CYS A 442 -2.00 -17.51 -11.66
N ARG A 443 -3.15 -17.09 -12.21
CA ARG A 443 -4.46 -17.49 -11.72
C ARG A 443 -4.80 -18.88 -12.27
N TYR A 444 -4.37 -19.89 -11.50
CA TYR A 444 -4.63 -21.32 -11.70
C TYR A 444 -3.92 -21.90 -12.94
N PRO A 445 -2.57 -22.03 -12.88
CA PRO A 445 -1.79 -22.59 -13.99
C PRO A 445 -2.14 -24.05 -14.32
N GLU A 446 -2.88 -24.75 -13.46
CA GLU A 446 -3.35 -26.12 -13.65
C GLU A 446 -4.23 -26.31 -14.89
N GLY A 447 -4.79 -25.22 -15.43
CA GLY A 447 -5.58 -25.26 -16.66
C GLY A 447 -4.76 -25.60 -17.91
N VAL A 448 -3.44 -25.34 -17.89
CA VAL A 448 -2.51 -25.73 -18.95
C VAL A 448 -1.86 -27.06 -18.58
N ASP A 449 -1.87 -28.04 -19.50
CA ASP A 449 -1.23 -29.34 -19.30
C ASP A 449 0.23 -29.38 -19.81
N THR A 450 0.51 -28.72 -20.94
CA THR A 450 1.82 -28.69 -21.58
C THR A 450 2.16 -27.33 -22.18
N ALA A 451 3.46 -27.08 -22.39
CA ALA A 451 3.92 -25.89 -23.10
C ALA A 451 3.37 -25.78 -24.53
N ALA A 452 3.20 -26.90 -25.22
CA ALA A 452 2.61 -26.91 -26.57
C ALA A 452 1.16 -26.43 -26.56
N THR A 453 0.38 -26.80 -25.56
CA THR A 453 -1.01 -26.34 -25.39
C THR A 453 -1.10 -24.84 -25.16
N ALA A 454 -0.32 -24.29 -24.22
CA ALA A 454 -0.30 -22.84 -23.97
C ALA A 454 0.16 -22.04 -25.20
N THR A 455 1.25 -22.48 -25.85
CA THR A 455 1.76 -21.82 -27.06
C THR A 455 0.76 -21.91 -28.21
N GLY A 456 0.10 -23.05 -28.40
CA GLY A 456 -0.95 -23.23 -29.41
C GLY A 456 -2.11 -22.26 -29.20
N PHE A 457 -2.61 -22.15 -27.96
CA PHE A 457 -3.64 -21.18 -27.60
C PHE A 457 -3.20 -19.73 -27.86
N LEU A 458 -1.96 -19.36 -27.49
CA LEU A 458 -1.47 -18.00 -27.73
C LEU A 458 -1.33 -17.65 -29.21
N ARG A 459 -1.08 -18.63 -30.09
CA ARG A 459 -1.16 -18.43 -31.55
C ARG A 459 -2.59 -18.14 -31.99
N GLU A 460 -3.58 -18.88 -31.48
CA GLU A 460 -5.00 -18.64 -31.77
C GLU A 460 -5.44 -17.24 -31.27
N LEU A 461 -5.03 -16.85 -30.06
CA LEU A 461 -5.31 -15.53 -29.49
C LEU A 461 -4.63 -14.40 -30.28
N ARG A 462 -3.36 -14.57 -30.67
CA ARG A 462 -2.62 -13.61 -31.49
C ARG A 462 -3.28 -13.41 -32.85
N ALA A 463 -3.73 -14.49 -33.50
CA ALA A 463 -4.43 -14.43 -34.77
C ALA A 463 -5.76 -13.65 -34.65
N LEU A 464 -6.54 -13.90 -33.60
CA LEU A 464 -7.75 -13.14 -33.30
C LEU A 464 -7.44 -11.64 -33.10
N ALA A 465 -6.43 -11.34 -32.29
CA ALA A 465 -6.05 -9.96 -31.99
C ALA A 465 -5.48 -9.23 -33.22
N ASP A 466 -4.80 -9.94 -34.14
CA ASP A 466 -4.28 -9.37 -35.39
C ASP A 466 -5.39 -9.11 -36.41
N ASP A 467 -6.39 -9.97 -36.53
CA ASP A 467 -7.57 -9.73 -37.37
C ASP A 467 -8.31 -8.45 -36.95
N TYR A 468 -8.56 -8.26 -35.66
CA TYR A 468 -9.12 -7.02 -35.13
C TYR A 468 -8.16 -5.83 -35.31
N GLY A 469 -6.87 -6.04 -35.09
CA GLY A 469 -5.87 -5.00 -35.26
C GLY A 469 -5.75 -4.48 -36.69
N GLN A 470 -5.84 -5.36 -37.68
CA GLN A 470 -5.86 -4.99 -39.11
C GLN A 470 -7.07 -4.12 -39.44
N ARG A 471 -8.27 -4.47 -38.94
CA ARG A 471 -9.49 -3.68 -39.13
C ARG A 471 -9.39 -2.28 -38.52
N LEU A 472 -8.69 -2.16 -37.40
CA LEU A 472 -8.49 -0.91 -36.68
C LEU A 472 -7.24 -0.13 -37.10
N GLY A 473 -6.41 -0.68 -38.00
CA GLY A 473 -5.15 -0.07 -38.42
C GLY A 473 -4.10 0.04 -37.30
N ARG A 474 -4.18 -0.80 -36.26
CA ARG A 474 -3.26 -0.80 -35.11
C ARG A 474 -3.05 -2.19 -34.55
N ARG A 475 -1.87 -2.50 -34.03
CA ARG A 475 -1.64 -3.75 -33.30
C ARG A 475 -2.43 -3.73 -31.98
N ILE A 476 -3.13 -4.82 -31.70
CA ILE A 476 -3.73 -5.08 -30.39
C ILE A 476 -2.65 -5.71 -29.51
N ALA A 477 -2.29 -5.03 -28.42
CA ALA A 477 -1.24 -5.54 -27.53
C ALA A 477 -1.74 -6.75 -26.73
N ILE A 478 -0.87 -7.74 -26.49
CA ILE A 478 -1.15 -8.86 -25.59
C ILE A 478 -0.12 -8.86 -24.46
N LEU A 479 -0.60 -8.75 -23.22
CA LEU A 479 0.18 -8.95 -22.01
C LEU A 479 -0.05 -10.35 -21.46
N VAL A 480 1.02 -11.03 -21.04
CA VAL A 480 0.91 -12.34 -20.41
C VAL A 480 1.63 -12.34 -19.07
N ARG A 481 0.87 -12.61 -18.02
CA ARG A 481 1.41 -12.97 -16.71
C ARG A 481 1.44 -14.49 -16.57
N PHE A 482 2.58 -15.04 -16.18
CA PHE A 482 2.79 -16.48 -16.10
C PHE A 482 3.77 -16.86 -14.98
N PRO A 483 3.68 -18.08 -14.43
CA PRO A 483 4.56 -18.52 -13.35
C PRO A 483 6.04 -18.47 -13.77
N LEU A 484 6.91 -18.11 -12.81
CA LEU A 484 8.35 -18.29 -12.97
C LEU A 484 8.67 -19.76 -13.29
N ALA A 485 9.76 -20.00 -14.04
CA ALA A 485 10.18 -21.35 -14.43
C ALA A 485 10.39 -22.30 -13.23
N ASP A 486 10.89 -21.78 -12.10
CA ASP A 486 11.12 -22.54 -10.87
C ASP A 486 9.90 -22.56 -9.93
N GLU A 487 8.84 -21.84 -10.28
CA GLU A 487 7.57 -21.86 -9.55
C GLU A 487 6.73 -23.06 -10.01
N ARG A 488 5.77 -23.46 -9.18
CA ARG A 488 4.83 -24.55 -9.48
C ARG A 488 4.19 -24.42 -10.88
N LEU A 489 4.42 -25.44 -11.71
CA LEU A 489 3.95 -25.57 -13.10
C LEU A 489 4.59 -24.58 -14.10
N GLY A 490 5.68 -23.89 -13.72
CA GLY A 490 6.42 -22.98 -14.59
C GLY A 490 6.94 -23.63 -15.87
N GLU A 491 7.24 -24.93 -15.83
CA GLU A 491 7.72 -25.71 -16.98
C GLU A 491 6.72 -25.82 -18.13
N ARG A 492 5.45 -25.46 -17.89
CA ARG A 492 4.37 -25.50 -18.89
C ARG A 492 4.26 -24.25 -19.75
N PHE A 493 5.20 -23.32 -19.64
CA PHE A 493 5.11 -22.01 -20.29
C PHE A 493 6.38 -21.68 -21.08
N ASP A 494 6.33 -21.88 -22.40
CA ASP A 494 7.46 -21.59 -23.32
C ASP A 494 7.50 -20.11 -23.73
N TYR A 495 7.85 -19.26 -22.76
CA TYR A 495 7.95 -17.81 -22.94
C TYR A 495 8.93 -17.39 -24.05
N ALA A 496 9.95 -18.20 -24.32
CA ALA A 496 10.91 -17.93 -25.38
C ALA A 496 10.30 -18.13 -26.78
N ALA A 497 9.45 -19.15 -26.97
CA ALA A 497 8.67 -19.28 -28.19
C ALA A 497 7.71 -18.08 -28.37
N TRP A 498 7.02 -17.66 -27.32
CA TRP A 498 6.04 -16.57 -27.42
C TRP A 498 6.67 -15.24 -27.84
N ALA A 499 7.84 -14.90 -27.29
CA ALA A 499 8.58 -13.70 -27.68
C ALA A 499 9.09 -13.78 -29.12
N ARG A 500 9.76 -14.88 -29.49
CA ARG A 500 10.35 -15.09 -30.82
C ARG A 500 9.31 -15.14 -31.94
N GLU A 501 8.16 -15.73 -31.68
CA GLU A 501 7.03 -15.79 -32.63
C GLU A 501 6.16 -14.53 -32.58
N SER A 502 6.50 -13.53 -31.74
CA SER A 502 5.74 -12.29 -31.58
C SER A 502 4.26 -12.51 -31.19
N LEU A 503 3.99 -13.57 -30.41
CA LEU A 503 2.65 -13.90 -29.92
C LEU A 503 2.18 -12.94 -28.83
N VAL A 504 3.12 -12.33 -28.14
CA VAL A 504 2.88 -11.46 -26.98
C VAL A 504 3.75 -10.21 -27.07
N ASP A 505 3.25 -9.12 -26.52
CA ASP A 505 3.92 -7.81 -26.54
C ASP A 505 4.55 -7.50 -25.17
N TYR A 506 3.99 -8.04 -24.09
CA TYR A 506 4.52 -7.91 -22.74
C TYR A 506 4.59 -9.28 -22.05
N LEU A 507 5.76 -9.61 -21.49
CA LEU A 507 5.98 -10.79 -20.66
C LEU A 507 6.16 -10.38 -19.20
N CYS A 508 5.35 -10.98 -18.31
CA CYS A 508 5.38 -10.71 -16.88
C CYS A 508 5.63 -12.01 -16.09
N PRO A 509 6.89 -12.52 -16.04
CA PRO A 509 7.22 -13.66 -15.20
C PRO A 509 6.97 -13.31 -13.74
N SER A 510 6.17 -14.13 -13.07
CA SER A 510 5.56 -13.78 -11.79
C SER A 510 5.56 -14.91 -10.79
N SER A 511 5.68 -14.56 -9.51
CA SER A 511 5.40 -15.50 -8.43
C SER A 511 3.88 -15.65 -8.26
N ILE A 512 3.43 -16.86 -7.91
CA ILE A 512 2.02 -17.12 -7.64
C ILE A 512 1.66 -16.71 -6.20
N GLN A 513 2.61 -16.80 -5.27
CA GLN A 513 2.46 -16.54 -3.83
C GLN A 513 3.70 -15.80 -3.27
N GLY A 514 3.77 -15.57 -1.97
CA GLY A 514 4.85 -14.82 -1.31
C GLY A 514 6.24 -15.52 -1.23
N ARG A 515 6.65 -16.31 -2.24
CA ARG A 515 7.94 -17.03 -2.24
C ARG A 515 9.05 -16.29 -3.00
N PHE A 516 8.78 -15.95 -4.26
CA PHE A 516 9.82 -15.51 -5.21
C PHE A 516 9.82 -13.98 -5.37
N HIS A 517 10.35 -13.25 -4.39
CA HIS A 517 10.46 -11.78 -4.43
C HIS A 517 11.68 -11.26 -5.20
N TYR A 518 12.74 -12.06 -5.28
CA TYR A 518 14.04 -11.68 -5.86
C TYR A 518 14.50 -12.62 -6.98
N ALA A 519 13.55 -13.25 -7.68
CA ALA A 519 13.86 -14.22 -8.74
C ALA A 519 14.83 -13.67 -9.81
N ASP A 520 15.69 -14.54 -10.34
CA ASP A 520 16.62 -14.19 -11.41
C ASP A 520 15.85 -13.93 -12.72
N MET A 521 16.04 -12.74 -13.29
CA MET A 521 15.37 -12.32 -14.52
C MET A 521 16.20 -12.58 -15.78
N ALA A 522 17.48 -12.99 -15.64
CA ALA A 522 18.39 -13.19 -16.77
C ALA A 522 17.87 -14.19 -17.83
N PRO A 523 17.25 -15.34 -17.48
CA PRO A 523 16.69 -16.26 -18.47
C PRO A 523 15.61 -15.62 -19.34
N TYR A 524 14.73 -14.82 -18.74
CA TYR A 524 13.66 -14.12 -19.45
C TYR A 524 14.21 -12.96 -20.30
N ALA A 525 15.21 -12.23 -19.78
CA ALA A 525 15.90 -11.18 -20.54
C ALA A 525 16.53 -11.73 -21.81
N LYS A 526 17.18 -12.89 -21.72
CA LYS A 526 17.71 -13.63 -22.86
C LYS A 526 16.62 -14.04 -23.85
N ALA A 527 15.45 -14.45 -23.37
CA ALA A 527 14.35 -14.90 -24.22
C ALA A 527 13.73 -13.75 -25.05
N VAL A 528 13.70 -12.52 -24.54
CA VAL A 528 13.18 -11.35 -25.27
C VAL A 528 14.24 -10.63 -26.12
N ALA A 529 15.52 -10.93 -25.91
CA ALA A 529 16.62 -10.28 -26.63
C ALA A 529 16.44 -10.42 -28.15
N GLY A 530 16.49 -9.29 -28.86
CA GLY A 530 16.31 -9.24 -30.31
C GLY A 530 14.85 -9.35 -30.78
N THR A 531 13.87 -9.35 -29.88
CA THR A 531 12.44 -9.32 -30.18
C THR A 531 11.85 -7.94 -29.84
N ALA A 532 10.61 -7.67 -30.29
CA ALA A 532 9.85 -6.49 -29.88
C ALA A 532 9.15 -6.65 -28.52
N CYS A 533 9.23 -7.84 -27.91
CA CYS A 533 8.55 -8.14 -26.67
C CYS A 533 9.21 -7.43 -25.48
N VAL A 534 8.41 -6.78 -24.65
CA VAL A 534 8.88 -6.06 -23.45
C VAL A 534 8.76 -6.97 -22.24
N LEU A 535 9.88 -7.19 -21.55
CA LEU A 535 9.91 -7.90 -20.28
C LEU A 535 9.62 -6.95 -19.11
N LEU A 536 8.61 -7.29 -18.32
CA LEU A 536 8.17 -6.58 -17.13
C LEU A 536 8.23 -7.52 -15.91
N PRO A 537 9.37 -7.59 -15.19
CA PRO A 537 9.46 -8.36 -13.96
C PRO A 537 8.38 -7.95 -12.96
N GLN A 538 7.76 -8.94 -12.33
CA GLN A 538 6.63 -8.69 -11.42
C GLN A 538 7.09 -8.39 -9.99
N LEU A 539 6.39 -7.46 -9.33
CA LEU A 539 6.43 -7.23 -7.88
C LEU A 539 5.02 -7.41 -7.30
N ASP A 540 4.92 -8.01 -6.11
CA ASP A 540 3.63 -8.29 -5.46
C ASP A 540 3.30 -7.19 -4.45
N ALA A 541 2.16 -6.53 -4.65
CA ALA A 541 1.65 -5.48 -3.78
C ALA A 541 0.70 -5.99 -2.67
N LEU A 542 0.51 -7.29 -2.50
CA LEU A 542 -0.22 -7.87 -1.37
C LEU A 542 0.60 -7.86 -0.07
N ALA A 543 -0.03 -8.23 1.04
CA ALA A 543 0.56 -8.18 2.38
C ALA A 543 1.77 -9.12 2.55
N TRP A 544 1.80 -10.24 1.82
CA TRP A 544 2.95 -11.16 1.77
C TRP A 544 4.01 -10.75 0.75
N GLY A 545 3.83 -9.63 0.05
CA GLY A 545 4.83 -9.10 -0.88
C GLY A 545 5.96 -8.35 -0.16
N LEU A 546 6.79 -7.67 -0.94
CA LEU A 546 7.89 -6.86 -0.39
C LEU A 546 7.32 -5.71 0.47
N PRO A 547 7.88 -5.48 1.68
CA PRO A 547 7.55 -4.30 2.47
C PRO A 547 7.87 -3.00 1.73
N ARG A 548 7.04 -1.98 1.95
CA ARG A 548 7.12 -0.68 1.26
C ARG A 548 7.46 0.44 2.24
N PRO A 549 8.14 1.51 1.79
CA PRO A 549 8.75 1.64 0.46
C PRO A 549 10.11 0.93 0.33
N GLY A 550 10.84 0.67 1.42
CA GLY A 550 12.26 0.24 1.41
C GLY A 550 12.58 -1.00 0.55
N PRO A 551 12.28 -2.24 1.02
CA PRO A 551 12.56 -3.45 0.25
C PRO A 551 11.95 -3.44 -1.16
N PHE A 552 10.75 -2.87 -1.30
CA PHE A 552 10.07 -2.73 -2.59
C PHE A 552 10.89 -1.88 -3.59
N LEU A 553 11.29 -0.66 -3.20
CA LEU A 553 12.11 0.22 -4.04
C LEU A 553 13.55 -0.27 -4.20
N TRP A 554 14.04 -1.08 -3.28
CA TRP A 554 15.33 -1.75 -3.44
C TRP A 554 15.28 -2.73 -4.61
N ARG A 555 14.23 -3.55 -4.70
CA ARG A 555 14.03 -4.45 -5.85
C ARG A 555 13.87 -3.68 -7.15
N VAL A 556 13.09 -2.60 -7.15
CA VAL A 556 12.92 -1.74 -8.33
C VAL A 556 14.27 -1.19 -8.80
N ARG A 557 15.10 -0.67 -7.88
CA ARG A 557 16.44 -0.20 -8.20
C ARG A 557 17.30 -1.29 -8.84
N GLN A 558 17.34 -2.50 -8.26
CA GLN A 558 18.10 -3.60 -8.84
C GLN A 558 17.70 -3.90 -10.29
N LEU A 559 16.39 -3.93 -10.56
CA LEU A 559 15.88 -4.20 -11.90
C LEU A 559 16.26 -3.09 -12.89
N TYR A 560 16.22 -1.82 -12.46
CA TYR A 560 16.64 -0.70 -13.31
C TYR A 560 18.16 -0.68 -13.55
N ASP A 561 18.96 -1.01 -12.54
CA ASP A 561 20.41 -1.15 -12.66
C ASP A 561 20.78 -2.32 -13.61
N GLN A 562 19.94 -3.35 -13.70
CA GLN A 562 20.05 -4.45 -14.66
C GLN A 562 19.54 -4.08 -16.07
N GLY A 563 19.03 -2.86 -16.27
CA GLY A 563 18.58 -2.35 -17.57
C GLY A 563 17.16 -2.74 -17.97
N PHE A 564 16.33 -3.25 -17.04
CA PHE A 564 14.94 -3.55 -17.36
C PHE A 564 14.15 -2.25 -17.66
N PRO A 565 13.32 -2.25 -18.72
CA PRO A 565 12.60 -1.05 -19.16
C PRO A 565 11.45 -0.67 -18.22
N GLY A 566 11.03 -1.58 -17.35
CA GLY A 566 9.86 -1.41 -16.52
C GLY A 566 9.57 -2.60 -15.61
N VAL A 567 8.42 -2.54 -14.95
CA VAL A 567 7.93 -3.56 -14.01
C VAL A 567 6.41 -3.73 -14.10
N TYR A 568 5.92 -4.89 -13.66
CA TYR A 568 4.51 -5.17 -13.49
C TYR A 568 4.16 -5.27 -11.99
N ILE A 569 3.20 -4.50 -11.52
CA ILE A 569 2.76 -4.49 -10.12
C ILE A 569 1.46 -5.26 -10.02
N TYR A 570 1.57 -6.51 -9.57
CA TYR A 570 0.41 -7.33 -9.30
C TYR A 570 -0.28 -6.86 -8.03
N GLN A 571 -1.62 -6.76 -8.08
CA GLN A 571 -2.43 -6.10 -7.05
C GLN A 571 -1.99 -4.65 -6.80
N GLY A 572 -1.61 -3.96 -7.89
CA GLY A 572 -1.17 -2.56 -7.85
C GLY A 572 -2.22 -1.63 -7.25
N ASP A 573 -3.50 -1.97 -7.38
CA ASP A 573 -4.61 -1.35 -6.65
C ASP A 573 -4.39 -1.23 -5.15
N ALA A 574 -3.79 -2.22 -4.48
CA ALA A 574 -3.47 -2.14 -3.05
C ALA A 574 -2.51 -0.98 -2.72
N MET A 575 -1.63 -0.60 -3.66
CA MET A 575 -0.78 0.60 -3.51
C MET A 575 -1.49 1.87 -3.96
N VAL A 576 -2.20 1.83 -5.09
CA VAL A 576 -2.88 2.99 -5.67
C VAL A 576 -4.01 3.48 -4.76
N LEU A 577 -4.74 2.57 -4.13
CA LEU A 577 -5.96 2.85 -3.37
C LEU A 577 -5.80 2.66 -1.86
N GLY A 578 -4.71 2.02 -1.42
CA GLY A 578 -4.47 1.72 -0.01
C GLY A 578 -4.15 2.97 0.81
N ARG A 579 -2.97 3.57 0.58
CA ARG A 579 -2.52 4.76 1.33
C ARG A 579 -1.85 5.77 0.40
N PRO A 580 -1.95 7.09 0.68
CA PRO A 580 -1.34 8.11 -0.17
C PRO A 580 0.18 7.95 -0.34
N MET A 581 0.88 7.53 0.72
CA MET A 581 2.32 7.20 0.67
C MET A 581 2.63 6.10 -0.34
N LEU A 582 1.79 5.05 -0.41
CA LEU A 582 1.98 3.93 -1.34
C LEU A 582 1.73 4.35 -2.78
N ARG A 583 0.76 5.24 -3.03
CA ARG A 583 0.54 5.82 -4.35
C ARG A 583 1.75 6.66 -4.80
N ARG A 584 2.31 7.48 -3.91
CA ARG A 584 3.55 8.24 -4.19
C ARG A 584 4.73 7.31 -4.46
N CYS A 585 4.87 6.24 -3.68
CA CYS A 585 5.88 5.21 -3.91
C CYS A 585 5.78 4.62 -5.32
N LEU A 586 4.56 4.30 -5.78
CA LEU A 586 4.33 3.79 -7.13
C LEU A 586 4.69 4.83 -8.20
N ARG A 587 4.29 6.09 -8.01
CA ARG A 587 4.64 7.20 -8.92
C ARG A 587 6.16 7.38 -9.05
N THR A 588 6.92 7.27 -7.96
CA THR A 588 8.39 7.35 -7.97
C THR A 588 9.05 6.29 -8.86
N MET A 589 8.44 5.11 -8.99
CA MET A 589 8.98 4.02 -9.82
C MET A 589 8.97 4.34 -11.31
N ARG A 590 8.19 5.34 -11.75
CA ARG A 590 8.22 5.81 -13.14
C ARG A 590 9.58 6.38 -13.55
N SER A 591 10.46 6.67 -12.58
CA SER A 591 11.65 7.49 -12.74
C SER A 591 12.87 6.85 -12.04
N THR A 592 13.87 6.45 -12.82
CA THR A 592 15.16 5.96 -12.30
C THR A 592 15.81 6.99 -11.38
N ALA A 593 15.77 8.27 -11.75
CA ALA A 593 16.31 9.36 -10.96
C ALA A 593 15.52 9.62 -9.66
N GLY A 594 14.22 9.33 -9.64
CA GLY A 594 13.38 9.40 -8.46
C GLY A 594 13.71 8.29 -7.46
N VAL A 595 13.81 7.05 -7.96
CA VAL A 595 14.24 5.89 -7.14
C VAL A 595 15.64 6.11 -6.57
N ARG A 596 16.58 6.65 -7.36
CA ARG A 596 17.92 6.98 -6.85
C ARG A 596 17.87 8.04 -5.74
N ARG A 597 17.11 9.12 -5.93
CA ARG A 597 16.97 10.20 -4.93
C ARG A 597 16.32 9.73 -3.64
N PHE A 598 15.37 8.80 -3.71
CA PHE A 598 14.83 8.15 -2.50
C PHE A 598 15.95 7.52 -1.66
N TRP A 599 16.87 6.78 -2.29
CA TRP A 599 17.98 6.13 -1.59
C TRP A 599 19.06 7.10 -1.12
N GLU A 600 19.37 8.14 -1.90
CA GLU A 600 20.28 9.22 -1.48
C GLU A 600 19.75 9.94 -0.23
N GLU A 601 18.45 10.21 -0.17
CA GLU A 601 17.81 10.85 0.99
C GLU A 601 17.73 9.91 2.20
N ASP A 602 17.44 8.62 1.98
CA ASP A 602 17.48 7.62 3.03
C ASP A 602 18.86 7.55 3.68
N GLU A 603 19.92 7.45 2.87
CA GLU A 603 21.30 7.41 3.34
C GLU A 603 21.69 8.69 4.09
N ARG A 604 21.29 9.87 3.59
CA ARG A 604 21.56 11.16 4.22
C ARG A 604 20.91 11.29 5.60
N LEU A 605 19.68 10.80 5.76
CA LEU A 605 18.92 10.90 7.01
C LEU A 605 19.28 9.80 8.01
N ARG A 606 19.73 8.63 7.55
CA ARG A 606 19.97 7.43 8.37
C ARG A 606 20.74 7.70 9.68
N PRO A 607 21.84 8.48 9.69
CA PRO A 607 22.60 8.70 10.94
C PRO A 607 21.84 9.46 12.01
N GLN A 608 20.82 10.25 11.65
CA GLN A 608 20.01 11.05 12.57
C GLN A 608 18.82 10.29 13.16
N ARG A 609 18.50 9.13 12.58
CA ARG A 609 17.36 8.31 12.98
C ARG A 609 17.70 7.46 14.20
N SER A 610 16.69 7.17 15.00
CA SER A 610 16.84 6.22 16.10
C SER A 610 17.10 4.82 15.55
N LYS A 611 17.95 4.06 16.25
CA LYS A 611 18.32 2.70 15.81
C LYS A 611 17.20 1.72 16.10
N GLY A 612 16.91 0.82 15.16
CA GLY A 612 15.88 -0.21 15.32
C GLY A 612 16.04 -1.39 14.35
N ILE A 613 15.36 -2.48 14.66
CA ILE A 613 15.20 -3.64 13.78
C ILE A 613 13.70 -3.96 13.72
N TYR A 614 13.18 -4.17 12.52
CA TYR A 614 11.77 -4.44 12.26
C TYR A 614 11.57 -5.66 11.36
N LEU A 615 10.38 -6.28 11.46
CA LEU A 615 10.00 -7.48 10.72
C LEU A 615 8.77 -7.17 9.83
N SER A 616 8.71 -7.74 8.63
CA SER A 616 7.46 -7.85 7.87
C SER A 616 6.39 -8.53 8.71
N ARG A 617 5.13 -8.08 8.66
CA ARG A 617 4.03 -8.72 9.41
C ARG A 617 3.51 -9.97 8.66
N PRO A 618 2.98 -10.98 9.37
CA PRO A 618 2.32 -12.11 8.73
C PRO A 618 1.09 -11.63 7.94
N SER A 619 0.76 -12.29 6.83
CA SER A 619 -0.42 -11.89 6.04
C SER A 619 -1.75 -12.27 6.70
N ARG A 620 -1.72 -13.15 7.71
CA ARG A 620 -2.89 -13.58 8.47
C ARG A 620 -2.68 -13.51 9.98
N LEU A 621 -3.78 -13.58 10.73
CA LEU A 621 -3.78 -13.46 12.19
C LEU A 621 -3.14 -14.66 12.89
N GLU A 622 -3.17 -15.84 12.25
CA GLU A 622 -2.65 -17.09 12.81
C GLU A 622 -1.11 -17.16 12.84
N GLY A 623 -0.42 -16.24 12.15
CA GLY A 623 1.03 -16.21 12.04
C GLY A 623 1.51 -16.32 10.59
N TYR A 624 2.84 -16.45 10.42
CA TYR A 624 3.45 -16.55 9.09
C TYR A 624 3.13 -17.91 8.48
N HIS A 625 2.77 -17.93 7.19
CA HIS A 625 2.70 -19.18 6.47
C HIS A 625 4.07 -19.63 6.00
N VAL A 626 4.26 -20.95 5.84
CA VAL A 626 5.53 -21.53 5.34
C VAL A 626 5.96 -21.01 3.95
N TRP A 627 5.01 -20.50 3.17
CA TRP A 627 5.25 -19.96 1.84
C TRP A 627 5.50 -18.44 1.84
N GLU A 628 5.34 -17.78 2.98
CA GLU A 628 5.75 -16.39 3.16
C GLU A 628 7.25 -16.33 3.40
N ARG A 629 7.85 -15.19 3.09
CA ARG A 629 9.24 -14.91 3.43
C ARG A 629 9.29 -13.75 4.41
N LEU A 630 10.03 -13.96 5.50
CA LEU A 630 10.16 -12.97 6.54
C LEU A 630 11.27 -11.98 6.15
N HIS A 631 10.88 -10.71 6.00
CA HIS A 631 11.78 -9.62 5.69
C HIS A 631 12.20 -8.88 6.94
N LEU A 632 13.49 -8.53 7.00
CA LEU A 632 14.10 -7.77 8.08
C LEU A 632 14.44 -6.37 7.58
N TRP A 633 14.21 -5.36 8.42
CA TRP A 633 14.53 -3.98 8.11
C TRP A 633 15.34 -3.34 9.25
N PRO A 634 16.62 -3.01 9.03
CA PRO A 634 17.39 -2.22 9.96
C PRO A 634 17.12 -0.72 9.77
N GLU A 635 17.01 0.02 10.87
CA GLU A 635 16.75 1.45 10.90
C GLU A 635 17.87 2.16 11.66
N GLY A 636 18.26 3.36 11.22
CA GLY A 636 19.28 4.17 11.90
C GLY A 636 20.71 3.62 11.88
N VAL A 637 20.97 2.54 11.12
CA VAL A 637 22.29 1.87 10.99
C VAL A 637 22.63 1.61 9.52
N PRO A 638 23.91 1.53 9.13
CA PRO A 638 24.28 1.17 7.76
C PRO A 638 23.64 -0.14 7.28
N LEU A 639 23.29 -0.20 6.00
CA LEU A 639 22.81 -1.44 5.36
C LEU A 639 24.01 -2.36 5.09
N GLY A 640 24.44 -3.09 6.12
CA GLY A 640 25.59 -4.00 6.07
C GLY A 640 25.28 -5.36 6.68
N GLU A 641 26.24 -5.88 7.46
CA GLU A 641 26.20 -7.23 7.99
C GLU A 641 25.00 -7.46 8.93
N MET A 642 24.32 -8.59 8.80
CA MET A 642 23.22 -9.00 9.65
C MET A 642 23.29 -10.50 9.96
N GLU A 643 22.98 -10.86 11.20
CA GLU A 643 22.95 -12.22 11.70
C GLU A 643 21.59 -12.52 12.32
N VAL A 644 21.08 -13.73 12.07
CA VAL A 644 19.76 -14.16 12.53
C VAL A 644 19.88 -15.53 13.19
N ASP A 645 19.48 -15.59 14.46
CA ASP A 645 19.37 -16.83 15.22
C ASP A 645 17.88 -17.16 15.45
N LEU A 646 17.53 -18.43 15.28
CA LEU A 646 16.22 -18.99 15.60
C LEU A 646 16.40 -19.98 16.75
N ASP A 647 15.71 -19.77 17.86
CA ASP A 647 15.79 -20.60 19.07
C ASP A 647 17.22 -20.84 19.58
N GLY A 648 18.08 -19.82 19.39
CA GLY A 648 19.48 -19.85 19.79
C GLY A 648 20.46 -20.42 18.76
N GLU A 649 19.99 -20.92 17.62
CA GLU A 649 20.83 -21.41 16.53
C GLU A 649 20.90 -20.41 15.37
N ARG A 650 22.10 -20.15 14.85
CA ARG A 650 22.32 -19.29 13.70
C ARG A 650 21.72 -19.91 12.43
N ILE A 651 20.70 -19.26 11.86
CA ILE A 651 20.05 -19.72 10.63
C ILE A 651 20.40 -18.89 9.39
N ALA A 652 20.84 -17.63 9.57
CA ALA A 652 21.22 -16.78 8.44
C ALA A 652 22.31 -15.76 8.79
N ARG A 653 23.13 -15.44 7.79
CA ARG A 653 24.10 -14.33 7.81
C ARG A 653 24.04 -13.63 6.45
N PHE A 654 23.97 -12.30 6.48
CA PHE A 654 23.90 -11.46 5.31
C PHE A 654 25.02 -10.44 5.35
N ASP A 655 25.62 -10.13 4.20
CA ASP A 655 26.59 -9.03 4.09
C ASP A 655 25.91 -7.68 3.77
N GLY A 656 24.63 -7.72 3.37
CA GLY A 656 23.82 -6.58 2.98
C GLY A 656 22.41 -7.00 2.53
N PRO A 657 21.55 -6.05 2.12
CA PRO A 657 20.21 -6.37 1.62
C PRO A 657 20.26 -7.28 0.38
N PRO A 658 19.24 -8.13 0.17
CA PRO A 658 17.96 -8.13 0.86
C PRO A 658 17.97 -9.06 2.07
N TYR A 659 17.67 -8.53 3.26
CA TYR A 659 17.62 -9.31 4.48
C TYR A 659 16.33 -10.15 4.51
N LEU A 660 16.45 -11.38 4.02
CA LEU A 660 15.34 -12.30 3.86
C LEU A 660 15.64 -13.65 4.52
N ILE A 661 14.75 -14.08 5.41
CA ILE A 661 14.86 -15.41 6.00
C ILE A 661 14.25 -16.46 5.05
N GLY A 662 15.02 -17.51 4.77
CA GLY A 662 14.68 -18.57 3.81
C GLY A 662 15.21 -18.31 2.40
N SER A 663 15.10 -19.32 1.53
CA SER A 663 15.45 -19.20 0.10
C SER A 663 14.24 -18.80 -0.74
N GLN A 664 14.48 -18.28 -1.95
CA GLN A 664 13.43 -17.86 -2.89
C GLN A 664 12.57 -19.01 -3.42
N ASP A 665 13.02 -20.25 -3.25
CA ASP A 665 12.40 -21.46 -3.78
C ASP A 665 11.72 -22.29 -2.67
N HIS A 666 11.21 -23.46 -3.04
CA HIS A 666 10.50 -24.36 -2.13
C HIS A 666 11.35 -24.92 -0.98
N SER A 667 12.69 -24.93 -1.09
CA SER A 667 13.56 -25.30 0.03
C SER A 667 13.48 -24.30 1.19
N GLY A 668 13.04 -23.07 0.92
CA GLY A 668 12.85 -22.03 1.93
C GLY A 668 11.64 -22.27 2.83
N ASP A 669 10.71 -23.15 2.43
CA ASP A 669 9.48 -23.43 3.17
C ASP A 669 9.74 -24.19 4.49
N THR A 670 10.98 -24.63 4.75
CA THR A 670 11.41 -25.26 6.00
C THR A 670 12.34 -24.39 6.83
N ALA A 671 12.66 -23.16 6.39
CA ALA A 671 13.55 -22.25 7.10
C ALA A 671 12.96 -21.81 8.46
N LEU A 672 11.64 -21.75 8.55
CA LEU A 672 10.89 -21.48 9.77
C LEU A 672 9.88 -22.62 9.98
N PRO A 673 10.11 -23.55 10.92
CA PRO A 673 9.16 -24.63 11.19
C PRO A 673 7.87 -24.10 11.83
N PRO A 674 6.74 -24.84 11.76
CA PRO A 674 5.51 -24.45 12.43
C PRO A 674 5.68 -24.40 13.96
N GLY A 675 5.13 -23.37 14.59
CA GLY A 675 5.22 -23.17 16.04
C GLY A 675 5.54 -21.74 16.44
N GLU A 676 5.74 -21.55 17.74
CA GLU A 676 6.25 -20.31 18.31
C GLU A 676 7.77 -20.39 18.43
N HIS A 677 8.47 -19.34 17.99
CA HIS A 677 9.93 -19.29 17.95
C HIS A 677 10.47 -17.97 18.49
N ALA A 678 11.63 -18.04 19.13
CA ALA A 678 12.41 -16.89 19.51
C ALA A 678 13.38 -16.54 18.37
N LEU A 679 13.16 -15.40 17.73
CA LEU A 679 14.01 -14.87 16.67
C LEU A 679 14.91 -13.78 17.24
N ARG A 680 16.23 -13.98 17.22
CA ARG A 680 17.20 -12.95 17.59
C ARG A 680 17.89 -12.44 16.32
N VAL A 681 17.85 -11.13 16.13
CA VAL A 681 18.45 -10.45 14.98
C VAL A 681 19.52 -9.51 15.48
N ARG A 682 20.71 -9.57 14.87
CA ARG A 682 21.82 -8.66 15.14
C ARG A 682 22.24 -7.98 13.83
N VAL A 683 22.41 -6.67 13.83
CA VAL A 683 22.90 -5.91 12.68
C VAL A 683 24.14 -5.12 13.06
N GLY A 684 25.15 -5.14 12.20
CA GLY A 684 26.38 -4.38 12.38
C GLY A 684 26.07 -2.89 12.37
N ASP A 685 26.46 -2.17 13.42
CA ASP A 685 26.15 -0.75 13.59
C ASP A 685 27.38 0.17 13.49
N GLY A 686 28.44 -0.33 12.84
CA GLY A 686 29.77 0.27 12.80
C GLY A 686 30.73 -0.57 13.65
N ASP A 687 30.99 -0.11 14.87
CA ASP A 687 31.97 -0.72 15.79
C ASP A 687 31.37 -1.85 16.66
N GLY A 688 30.09 -2.20 16.48
CA GLY A 688 29.47 -3.31 17.19
C GLY A 688 28.17 -3.79 16.56
N TRP A 689 27.26 -4.29 17.39
CA TRP A 689 26.05 -4.98 16.96
C TRP A 689 24.83 -4.44 17.70
N LEU A 690 23.86 -3.94 16.95
CA LEU A 690 22.50 -3.70 17.44
C LEU A 690 21.76 -5.03 17.45
N GLU A 691 21.10 -5.37 18.56
CA GLU A 691 20.41 -6.65 18.72
C GLU A 691 18.94 -6.43 19.11
N ARG A 692 18.05 -7.25 18.56
CA ARG A 692 16.64 -7.32 18.97
C ARG A 692 16.13 -8.75 18.93
N ALA A 693 15.41 -9.14 19.97
CA ALA A 693 14.68 -10.41 20.03
C ALA A 693 13.20 -10.19 19.71
N PHE A 694 12.59 -11.17 19.04
CA PHE A 694 11.19 -11.20 18.68
C PHE A 694 10.62 -12.57 18.99
N THR A 695 9.33 -12.62 19.32
CA THR A 695 8.55 -13.86 19.28
C THR A 695 7.79 -13.88 17.97
N ILE A 696 7.97 -14.94 17.18
CA ILE A 696 7.23 -15.15 15.93
C ILE A 696 6.42 -16.44 16.01
N THR A 697 5.29 -16.46 15.33
CA THR A 697 4.45 -17.66 15.20
C THR A 697 4.34 -18.04 13.73
N VAL A 698 4.62 -19.29 13.42
CA VAL A 698 4.49 -19.87 12.09
C VAL A 698 3.28 -20.81 12.10
N ALA A 699 2.31 -20.52 11.25
CA ALA A 699 1.08 -21.28 11.15
C ALA A 699 1.35 -22.72 10.66
N PRO A 700 0.63 -23.74 11.17
CA PRO A 700 0.66 -25.07 10.60
C PRO A 700 0.20 -25.05 9.13
N ARG A 701 0.71 -26.00 8.33
CA ARG A 701 0.43 -26.11 6.90
C ARG A 701 -1.05 -26.32 6.59
#